data_AF-A0AAE1KBZ9-F1
#
_entry.id   AF-A0AAE1KBZ9-F1
#
_cell.length_a   1.000
_cell.length_b   1.000
_cell.length_c   1.000
_cell.angle_alpha   90.00
_cell.angle_beta   90.00
_cell.angle_gamma   90.00
#
_symmetry.space_group_name_H-M   'P 1'
#
loop_
_entity.id
_entity.type
_entity.pdbx_description
1 polymer ?
#
loop_
_entity_poly.entity_id
_entity_poly.type
_entity_poly.pdbx_seq_one_letter_code
_entity_poly.pdbx_strand_id
1 'polypeptide(L)'
;MAATGVVYASVEEFLKQCEQSGDAAYGALRSVLARLEDPTTRSQARIFLSDLQKRFATKEASDHCFKTYHFRIEDIFFDQYEGYQGRKKLTMMVIPSIFVPEDWSFTFYEGINRHPDSIFKDRTVSELGCGNGWISIAIAEKWLPLKVYGLDINPRAVKISRINLYLNALDENGQPVYDEEKKTLLDRVEFHESDLLSYCRDHEIQLERIVGCIPQILNPNPDAMSKIITENASEEFLYSLSNYCALQGFVEDQFGLGLIARAVEEGISVIKPNGIMIFNMGGRPGQGVCKRLFERRGFRVTRLWQTKILQAADTDISALVEIEKNSPHRFEFFMGLSGDQPICARTAWAYGKAGGSISHALSVYSCQLRHPSQVKIIFEFLKNGFKEISSSLDLSFDDDSVADEKIPFLAYLASTLKQNSYFPYEPPSGSKRFRSLVAGFMKKYHHVPLTANNVVIFPSRNVAIENALRLCSPRLAIVDEHLTRHLPRQWLTSLAIEKNAVTGDTSEDTLTVIEAPRQSDLMIELIKKLKPQVVVTGIAAFEAVTSSAFVNLLEATREIGSHLFIDISDQFELSSLPGSIGVLKYLAGNTLPSHTAIICGLVKNKVYPDLEVAFVISEEESLFSALSKTVELLEGNTSRISQYYYGCIFHELLAFQLADRHPVTQRNRENVKSEDMMGFASSTIPVLSNAELSIDGAENGSLIHMDSDQSFLPIPSSIKASIFESFARQNMTESETNVTPSIKQFVSRNYGFPTDNSAEIIYAENSTALFDKLVLCCIKEGGTLCFPAGSNGNYVSAAKFLQASIVIVPTNVNEGFKLTEKTLSGVLETAKNPWVYISGPTVNPTGSLYSNDEMQEVLGTCAKYGARVIIDTSFSGLEFDYEGWGGWNLHRCLSELSSSCKPSFCVSLFGGLSLKMLNGVLRFGFLILNEPVLIDIFYTFPGLSRPHSTVRYAIKKLLGLMEQQSADLYDATIEHTRKLKSRYKSLKEALEKCGWDVLDSSAGVSVVAKPSAYLDKIIKLKISSDESHENATTDIKIDDSNIRTAMLKATGLCINSGSWTGIPGYCRFNIALEENEFKKTLDCIAKFKELVLN
;
A
#
# COMPACT_ATOMS: atom_id res chain seq x y z
N MET A 1 11.29 -52.39 -14.43
CA MET A 1 10.98 -53.83 -14.47
C MET A 1 9.67 -54.04 -13.73
N ALA A 2 8.60 -54.37 -14.46
CA ALA A 2 7.29 -54.64 -13.89
C ALA A 2 7.37 -55.95 -13.10
N ALA A 3 7.26 -55.87 -11.77
CA ALA A 3 7.14 -57.06 -10.93
C ALA A 3 5.73 -57.63 -11.12
N THR A 4 5.63 -58.75 -11.84
CA THR A 4 4.50 -59.67 -11.77
C THR A 4 4.17 -59.93 -10.29
N GLY A 5 3.00 -59.52 -9.83
CA GLY A 5 2.57 -59.68 -8.44
C GLY A 5 2.62 -61.16 -8.03
N VAL A 6 3.22 -61.45 -6.88
CA VAL A 6 3.21 -62.79 -6.28
C VAL A 6 1.76 -63.17 -5.99
N VAL A 7 1.30 -64.29 -6.57
CA VAL A 7 -0.02 -64.86 -6.31
C VAL A 7 0.11 -65.87 -5.18
N TYR A 8 -0.39 -65.51 -4.00
CA TYR A 8 -0.48 -66.43 -2.87
C TYR A 8 -1.63 -67.42 -3.11
N ALA A 9 -1.36 -68.72 -2.95
CA ALA A 9 -2.30 -69.79 -3.26
C ALA A 9 -3.33 -70.03 -2.14
N SER A 10 -3.05 -69.59 -0.90
CA SER A 10 -3.99 -69.62 0.23
C SER A 10 -3.78 -68.45 1.20
N VAL A 11 -4.77 -68.21 2.08
CA VAL A 11 -4.71 -67.20 3.16
C VAL A 11 -3.54 -67.49 4.12
N GLU A 12 -3.24 -68.76 4.39
CA GLU A 12 -2.15 -69.20 5.28
C GLU A 12 -0.76 -68.85 4.72
N GLU A 13 -0.56 -68.98 3.40
CA GLU A 13 0.70 -68.62 2.75
C GLU A 13 0.95 -67.10 2.84
N PHE A 14 -0.11 -66.31 2.66
CA PHE A 14 -0.06 -64.85 2.82
C PHE A 14 0.25 -64.45 4.28
N LEU A 15 -0.44 -65.05 5.26
CA LEU A 15 -0.22 -64.74 6.68
C LEU A 15 1.18 -65.12 7.14
N LYS A 16 1.74 -66.25 6.68
CA LYS A 16 3.12 -66.66 6.97
C LYS A 16 4.14 -65.66 6.44
N GLN A 17 3.85 -64.99 5.33
CA GLN A 17 4.71 -63.92 4.81
C GLN A 17 4.58 -62.64 5.65
N CYS A 18 3.37 -62.32 6.12
CA CYS A 18 3.12 -61.14 6.96
C CYS A 18 3.73 -61.24 8.36
N GLU A 19 3.81 -62.45 8.93
CA GLU A 19 4.38 -62.71 10.27
C GLU A 19 5.87 -62.34 10.39
N GLN A 20 6.60 -62.23 9.27
CA GLN A 20 8.04 -62.00 9.27
C GLN A 20 8.42 -60.59 9.75
N SER A 21 7.67 -59.58 9.32
CA SER A 21 7.82 -58.18 9.72
C SER A 21 6.70 -57.34 9.10
N GLY A 22 6.48 -56.13 9.63
CA GLY A 22 5.52 -55.20 9.03
C GLY A 22 5.88 -54.74 7.61
N ASP A 23 7.17 -54.69 7.26
CA ASP A 23 7.62 -54.47 5.88
C ASP A 23 7.28 -55.64 4.95
N ALA A 24 7.40 -56.87 5.43
CA ALA A 24 7.01 -58.06 4.69
C ALA A 24 5.49 -58.13 4.50
N ALA A 25 4.71 -57.76 5.53
CA ALA A 25 3.26 -57.63 5.46
C ALA A 25 2.83 -56.56 4.43
N TYR A 26 3.44 -55.37 4.48
CA TYR A 26 3.21 -54.31 3.50
C TYR A 26 3.59 -54.74 2.07
N GLY A 27 4.71 -55.44 1.90
CA GLY A 27 5.13 -56.01 0.62
C GLY A 27 4.09 -57.00 0.05
N ALA A 28 3.52 -57.86 0.89
CA ALA A 28 2.46 -58.79 0.52
C ALA A 28 1.17 -58.05 0.14
N LEU A 29 0.77 -57.04 0.91
CA LEU A 29 -0.37 -56.17 0.62
C LEU A 29 -0.22 -55.40 -0.70
N ARG A 30 0.99 -54.95 -1.02
CA ARG A 30 1.29 -54.32 -2.32
C ARG A 30 1.07 -55.28 -3.49
N SER A 31 1.39 -56.56 -3.31
CA SER A 31 1.10 -57.59 -4.31
C SER A 31 -0.40 -57.78 -4.51
N VAL A 32 -1.18 -57.76 -3.42
CA VAL A 32 -2.65 -57.80 -3.48
C VAL A 32 -3.20 -56.57 -4.20
N LEU A 33 -2.68 -55.37 -3.90
CA LEU A 33 -3.08 -54.13 -4.59
C LEU A 33 -2.84 -54.20 -6.10
N ALA A 34 -1.68 -54.69 -6.54
CA ALA A 34 -1.40 -54.83 -7.98
C ALA A 34 -2.42 -55.72 -8.70
N ARG A 35 -2.89 -56.79 -8.03
CA ARG A 35 -3.97 -57.67 -8.54
C ARG A 35 -5.35 -57.02 -8.49
N LEU A 36 -5.60 -56.13 -7.52
CA LEU A 36 -6.84 -55.34 -7.47
C LEU A 36 -6.87 -54.28 -8.58
N GLU A 37 -5.73 -53.65 -8.90
CA GLU A 37 -5.62 -52.64 -9.96
C GLU A 37 -5.83 -53.26 -11.35
N ASP A 38 -5.35 -54.48 -11.59
CA ASP A 38 -5.56 -55.22 -12.85
C ASP A 38 -7.00 -55.75 -12.99
N PRO A 39 -7.78 -55.29 -13.99
CA PRO A 39 -9.17 -55.73 -14.20
C PRO A 39 -9.35 -57.24 -14.36
N THR A 40 -8.34 -57.96 -14.86
CA THR A 40 -8.42 -59.40 -15.11
C THR A 40 -8.30 -60.23 -13.84
N THR A 41 -7.60 -59.72 -12.82
CA THR A 41 -7.34 -60.42 -11.55
C THR A 41 -8.08 -59.82 -10.35
N ARG A 42 -8.72 -58.65 -10.53
CA ARG A 42 -9.41 -57.86 -9.50
C ARG A 42 -10.44 -58.65 -8.70
N SER A 43 -11.38 -59.34 -9.37
CA SER A 43 -12.46 -60.04 -8.66
C SER A 43 -11.91 -61.16 -7.76
N GLN A 44 -10.90 -61.90 -8.22
CA GLN A 44 -10.24 -62.94 -7.41
C GLN A 44 -9.47 -62.34 -6.23
N ALA A 45 -8.80 -61.20 -6.42
CA ALA A 45 -8.10 -60.50 -5.34
C ALA A 45 -9.08 -59.95 -4.28
N ARG A 46 -10.28 -59.50 -4.69
CA ARG A 46 -11.33 -59.05 -3.77
C ARG A 46 -11.95 -60.21 -2.97
N ILE A 47 -12.17 -61.36 -3.60
CA ILE A 47 -12.63 -62.58 -2.92
C ILE A 47 -11.59 -63.02 -1.88
N PHE A 48 -10.31 -63.01 -2.24
CA PHE A 48 -9.22 -63.30 -1.32
C PHE A 48 -9.23 -62.37 -0.07
N LEU A 49 -9.50 -61.08 -0.24
CA LEU A 49 -9.66 -60.16 0.88
C LEU A 49 -10.89 -60.46 1.74
N SER A 50 -12.01 -60.93 1.17
CA SER A 50 -13.18 -61.41 1.93
C SER A 50 -12.82 -62.61 2.81
N ASP A 51 -12.08 -63.57 2.25
CA ASP A 51 -11.65 -64.78 2.98
C ASP A 51 -10.68 -64.43 4.10
N LEU A 52 -9.76 -63.49 3.83
CA LEU A 52 -8.84 -62.94 4.83
C LEU A 52 -9.57 -62.24 5.98
N GLN A 53 -10.62 -61.47 5.70
CA GLN A 53 -11.46 -60.83 6.73
C GLN A 53 -12.21 -61.87 7.57
N LYS A 54 -12.81 -62.89 6.94
CA LYS A 54 -13.55 -63.97 7.62
C LYS A 54 -12.68 -64.76 8.59
N ARG A 55 -11.36 -64.85 8.34
CA ARG A 55 -10.39 -65.50 9.22
C ARG A 55 -10.28 -64.85 10.61
N PHE A 56 -10.55 -63.54 10.71
CA PHE A 56 -10.38 -62.72 11.92
C PHE A 56 -11.68 -61.98 12.29
N ALA A 57 -12.80 -62.71 12.37
CA ALA A 57 -14.13 -62.12 12.51
C ALA A 57 -14.47 -61.54 13.91
N THR A 58 -13.67 -61.82 14.96
CA THR A 58 -13.88 -61.26 16.31
C THR A 58 -12.88 -60.16 16.62
N LYS A 59 -13.22 -59.27 17.57
CA LYS A 59 -12.33 -58.17 17.97
C LYS A 59 -10.99 -58.67 18.51
N GLU A 60 -11.01 -59.72 19.33
CA GLU A 60 -9.81 -60.34 19.89
C GLU A 60 -8.93 -60.96 18.80
N ALA A 61 -9.54 -61.55 17.77
CA ALA A 61 -8.83 -62.11 16.63
C ALA A 61 -8.23 -61.02 15.73
N SER A 62 -8.92 -59.89 15.56
CA SER A 62 -8.43 -58.72 14.82
C SER A 62 -7.27 -58.03 15.55
N ASP A 63 -7.35 -57.88 16.88
CA ASP A 63 -6.25 -57.34 17.70
C ASP A 63 -5.04 -58.29 17.70
N HIS A 64 -5.27 -59.60 17.69
CA HIS A 64 -4.21 -60.58 17.51
C HIS A 64 -3.60 -60.49 16.10
N CYS A 65 -4.42 -60.29 15.07
CA CYS A 65 -3.96 -60.08 13.68
C CYS A 65 -3.03 -58.86 13.58
N PHE A 66 -3.42 -57.75 14.21
CA PHE A 66 -2.62 -56.52 14.22
C PHE A 66 -1.25 -56.71 14.87
N LYS A 67 -1.20 -57.43 16.00
CA LYS A 67 0.03 -57.68 16.75
C LYS A 67 0.96 -58.69 16.07
N THR A 68 0.40 -59.74 15.45
CA THR A 68 1.17 -60.88 14.92
C THR A 68 1.48 -60.73 13.43
N TYR A 69 0.55 -60.18 12.65
CA TYR A 69 0.64 -60.09 11.18
C TYR A 69 0.73 -58.66 10.67
N HIS A 70 0.81 -57.66 11.56
CA HIS A 70 1.04 -56.25 11.22
C HIS A 70 -0.02 -55.61 10.31
N PHE A 71 -1.27 -56.11 10.34
CA PHE A 71 -2.43 -55.44 9.76
C PHE A 71 -3.70 -55.89 10.48
N ARG A 72 -4.78 -55.15 10.31
CA ARG A 72 -6.13 -55.58 10.69
C ARG A 72 -7.17 -55.06 9.71
N ILE A 73 -8.29 -55.75 9.64
CA ILE A 73 -9.47 -55.32 8.89
C ILE A 73 -10.58 -55.08 9.91
N GLU A 74 -11.12 -53.88 9.94
CA GLU A 74 -12.17 -53.46 10.87
C GLU A 74 -13.29 -52.72 10.15
N ASP A 75 -14.49 -52.76 10.74
CA ASP A 75 -15.65 -52.05 10.21
C ASP A 75 -15.86 -50.73 10.96
N ILE A 76 -15.97 -49.63 10.21
CA ILE A 76 -16.44 -48.34 10.72
C ILE A 76 -17.94 -48.28 10.52
N PHE A 77 -18.71 -48.12 11.59
CA PHE A 77 -20.17 -48.06 11.55
C PHE A 77 -20.65 -46.61 11.50
N PHE A 78 -21.67 -46.34 10.69
CA PHE A 78 -22.35 -45.05 10.66
C PHE A 78 -23.65 -45.11 11.46
N ASP A 79 -23.98 -44.00 12.14
CA ASP A 79 -25.18 -43.90 12.97
C ASP A 79 -26.46 -43.98 12.12
N GLN A 80 -27.46 -44.72 12.61
CA GLN A 80 -28.68 -45.06 11.88
C GLN A 80 -29.89 -44.41 12.57
N TYR A 81 -30.47 -43.39 11.93
CA TYR A 81 -31.81 -42.91 12.26
C TYR A 81 -32.85 -43.54 11.34
N GLU A 82 -34.10 -43.66 11.80
CA GLU A 82 -35.20 -44.24 11.02
C GLU A 82 -35.37 -43.50 9.68
N GLY A 83 -35.18 -44.23 8.57
CA GLY A 83 -35.31 -43.70 7.21
C GLY A 83 -34.01 -43.53 6.41
N TYR A 84 -32.82 -43.72 7.01
CA TYR A 84 -31.54 -43.64 6.27
C TYR A 84 -31.36 -44.83 5.31
N GLN A 85 -31.27 -44.55 4.00
CA GLN A 85 -31.12 -45.57 2.94
C GLN A 85 -29.67 -45.78 2.47
N GLY A 86 -28.69 -45.10 3.07
CA GLY A 86 -27.28 -45.20 2.69
C GLY A 86 -26.55 -46.42 3.29
N ARG A 87 -25.29 -46.60 2.88
CA ARG A 87 -24.41 -47.68 3.39
C ARG A 87 -24.22 -47.58 4.91
N LYS A 88 -24.30 -48.73 5.58
CA LYS A 88 -24.30 -48.84 7.06
C LYS A 88 -22.89 -48.92 7.69
N LYS A 89 -21.90 -49.36 6.92
CA LYS A 89 -20.52 -49.55 7.39
C LYS A 89 -19.51 -49.40 6.26
N LEU A 90 -18.28 -49.01 6.58
CA LEU A 90 -17.12 -49.14 5.71
C LEU A 90 -16.17 -50.18 6.27
N THR A 91 -15.67 -51.07 5.42
CA THR A 91 -14.65 -52.05 5.80
C THR A 91 -13.28 -51.50 5.46
N MET A 92 -12.42 -51.35 6.49
CA MET A 92 -11.14 -50.65 6.39
C MET A 92 -9.99 -51.54 6.87
N MET A 93 -8.93 -51.60 6.07
CA MET A 93 -7.65 -52.16 6.45
C MET A 93 -6.75 -51.08 7.07
N VAL A 94 -6.07 -51.46 8.14
CA VAL A 94 -5.13 -50.61 8.89
C VAL A 94 -3.83 -51.36 9.12
N ILE A 95 -2.69 -50.65 9.06
CA ILE A 95 -1.34 -51.17 9.34
C ILE A 95 -0.65 -50.29 10.40
N PRO A 96 0.39 -50.77 11.10
CA PRO A 96 1.08 -50.02 12.16
C PRO A 96 1.66 -48.66 11.74
N SER A 97 1.99 -48.49 10.47
CA SER A 97 2.63 -47.28 9.93
C SER A 97 1.65 -46.19 9.48
N ILE A 98 0.35 -46.33 9.75
CA ILE A 98 -0.69 -45.34 9.43
C ILE A 98 -1.61 -45.08 10.62
N PHE A 99 -2.22 -43.90 10.68
CA PHE A 99 -3.16 -43.55 11.74
C PHE A 99 -4.44 -44.40 11.69
N VAL A 100 -4.90 -44.81 12.87
CA VAL A 100 -6.16 -45.51 13.08
C VAL A 100 -7.30 -44.47 13.12
N PRO A 101 -8.52 -44.80 12.64
CA PRO A 101 -9.69 -43.98 12.92
C PRO A 101 -9.91 -43.81 14.43
N GLU A 102 -9.69 -42.60 14.93
CA GLU A 102 -9.80 -42.21 16.34
C GLU A 102 -10.74 -41.00 16.51
N ASP A 103 -10.96 -40.56 17.75
CA ASP A 103 -11.87 -39.46 18.13
C ASP A 103 -11.69 -38.19 17.25
N TRP A 104 -10.47 -37.90 16.79
CA TRP A 104 -10.19 -36.82 15.87
C TRP A 104 -10.95 -36.94 14.55
N SER A 105 -10.82 -38.10 13.91
CA SER A 105 -11.41 -38.39 12.61
C SER A 105 -12.94 -38.53 12.70
N PHE A 106 -13.47 -39.10 13.80
CA PHE A 106 -14.91 -39.17 14.04
C PHE A 106 -15.53 -37.79 14.24
N THR A 107 -14.94 -36.97 15.11
CA THR A 107 -15.37 -35.58 15.32
C THR A 107 -15.35 -34.80 14.00
N PHE A 108 -14.33 -35.02 13.16
CA PHE A 108 -14.25 -34.36 11.88
C PHE A 108 -15.42 -34.73 10.97
N TYR A 109 -15.71 -36.02 10.82
CA TYR A 109 -16.84 -36.50 10.02
C TYR A 109 -18.19 -36.03 10.57
N GLU A 110 -18.38 -36.02 11.90
CA GLU A 110 -19.56 -35.43 12.55
C GLU A 110 -19.74 -33.94 12.20
N GLY A 111 -18.65 -33.18 12.20
CA GLY A 111 -18.67 -31.77 11.81
C GLY A 111 -19.00 -31.58 10.34
N ILE A 112 -18.46 -32.43 9.46
CA ILE A 112 -18.82 -32.44 8.03
C ILE A 112 -20.32 -32.73 7.85
N ASN A 113 -20.88 -33.66 8.64
CA ASN A 113 -22.30 -34.00 8.64
C ASN A 113 -23.23 -32.87 9.08
N ARG A 114 -22.72 -31.76 9.62
CA ARG A 114 -23.54 -30.58 9.96
C ARG A 114 -23.92 -29.74 8.74
N HIS A 115 -23.29 -29.97 7.59
CA HIS A 115 -23.67 -29.29 6.36
C HIS A 115 -24.89 -29.94 5.68
N PRO A 116 -25.62 -29.20 4.81
CA PRO A 116 -26.68 -29.79 3.98
C PRO A 116 -26.13 -30.88 3.05
N ASP A 117 -26.95 -31.88 2.70
CA ASP A 117 -26.54 -33.01 1.85
C ASP A 117 -26.00 -32.60 0.46
N SER A 118 -26.29 -31.39 -0.02
CA SER A 118 -25.74 -30.86 -1.27
C SER A 118 -24.29 -30.37 -1.19
N ILE A 119 -23.63 -30.45 -0.02
CA ILE A 119 -22.32 -29.82 0.22
C ILE A 119 -21.22 -30.32 -0.72
N PHE A 120 -21.15 -31.63 -0.99
CA PHE A 120 -20.16 -32.24 -1.89
C PHE A 120 -20.73 -32.73 -3.21
N LYS A 121 -22.06 -32.75 -3.39
CA LYS A 121 -22.68 -33.24 -4.63
C LYS A 121 -22.16 -32.51 -5.87
N ASP A 122 -21.73 -33.29 -6.86
CA ASP A 122 -21.13 -32.81 -8.11
C ASP A 122 -19.91 -31.87 -7.94
N ARG A 123 -19.21 -31.95 -6.80
CA ARG A 123 -18.01 -31.14 -6.51
C ARG A 123 -16.73 -31.93 -6.69
N THR A 124 -15.66 -31.22 -7.04
CA THR A 124 -14.29 -31.70 -6.94
C THR A 124 -13.76 -31.39 -5.54
N VAL A 125 -13.35 -32.42 -4.82
CA VAL A 125 -12.99 -32.39 -3.40
C VAL A 125 -11.55 -32.88 -3.23
N SER A 126 -10.78 -32.27 -2.33
CA SER A 126 -9.54 -32.86 -1.82
C SER A 126 -9.65 -33.12 -0.32
N GLU A 127 -9.16 -34.28 0.13
CA GLU A 127 -8.91 -34.55 1.54
C GLU A 127 -7.40 -34.48 1.81
N LEU A 128 -7.01 -33.65 2.78
CA LEU A 128 -5.62 -33.54 3.27
C LEU A 128 -5.42 -34.43 4.49
N GLY A 129 -4.40 -35.30 4.42
CA GLY A 129 -4.09 -36.27 5.47
C GLY A 129 -5.09 -37.42 5.47
N CYS A 130 -5.32 -38.04 4.31
CA CYS A 130 -6.37 -39.05 4.18
C CYS A 130 -6.11 -40.34 4.97
N GLY A 131 -4.87 -40.61 5.41
CA GLY A 131 -4.54 -41.77 6.23
C GLY A 131 -4.90 -43.07 5.53
N ASN A 132 -5.83 -43.85 6.11
CA ASN A 132 -6.33 -45.08 5.49
C ASN A 132 -7.47 -44.87 4.46
N GLY A 133 -7.88 -43.62 4.21
CA GLY A 133 -8.82 -43.21 3.16
C GLY A 133 -10.30 -43.27 3.55
N TRP A 134 -10.63 -43.57 4.81
CA TRP A 134 -12.03 -43.83 5.19
C TRP A 134 -12.96 -42.62 5.00
N ILE A 135 -12.48 -41.40 5.29
CA ILE A 135 -13.28 -40.18 5.16
C ILE A 135 -13.49 -39.85 3.68
N SER A 136 -12.46 -39.93 2.83
CA SER A 136 -12.60 -39.79 1.37
C SER A 136 -13.67 -40.73 0.81
N ILE A 137 -13.66 -41.99 1.24
CA ILE A 137 -14.64 -43.01 0.81
C ILE A 137 -16.04 -42.68 1.37
N ALA A 138 -16.13 -42.30 2.66
CA ALA A 138 -17.39 -41.91 3.27
C ALA A 138 -18.02 -40.68 2.59
N ILE A 139 -17.18 -39.70 2.20
CA ILE A 139 -17.61 -38.52 1.45
C ILE A 139 -18.21 -38.92 0.11
N ALA A 140 -17.51 -39.81 -0.61
CA ALA A 140 -17.94 -40.27 -1.92
C ALA A 140 -19.25 -41.06 -1.87
N GLU A 141 -19.39 -41.94 -0.87
CA GLU A 141 -20.56 -42.79 -0.68
C GLU A 141 -21.81 -41.98 -0.31
N LYS A 142 -21.66 -40.99 0.59
CA LYS A 142 -22.81 -40.25 1.12
C LYS A 142 -23.29 -39.12 0.23
N TRP A 143 -22.35 -38.34 -0.35
CA TRP A 143 -22.69 -37.06 -0.98
C TRP A 143 -22.45 -37.01 -2.49
N LEU A 144 -22.05 -38.11 -3.12
CA LEU A 144 -21.95 -38.25 -4.58
C LEU A 144 -21.16 -37.09 -5.26
N PRO A 145 -19.92 -36.81 -4.82
CA PRO A 145 -19.06 -35.81 -5.46
C PRO A 145 -18.67 -36.23 -6.88
N LEU A 146 -18.29 -35.23 -7.69
CA LEU A 146 -17.74 -35.50 -9.02
C LEU A 146 -16.41 -36.26 -8.91
N LYS A 147 -15.55 -35.82 -7.98
CA LYS A 147 -14.26 -36.45 -7.71
C LYS A 147 -13.77 -36.11 -6.30
N VAL A 148 -13.12 -37.06 -5.63
CA VAL A 148 -12.40 -36.89 -4.36
C VAL A 148 -10.95 -37.29 -4.56
N TYR A 149 -10.03 -36.38 -4.26
CA TYR A 149 -8.59 -36.62 -4.21
C TYR A 149 -8.17 -36.77 -2.75
N GLY A 150 -7.91 -37.99 -2.30
CA GLY A 150 -7.29 -38.23 -1.00
C GLY A 150 -5.77 -38.06 -1.10
N LEU A 151 -5.23 -37.14 -0.31
CA LEU A 151 -3.84 -36.73 -0.37
C LEU A 151 -3.14 -37.05 0.95
N ASP A 152 -2.00 -37.74 0.88
CA ASP A 152 -1.17 -38.05 2.04
C ASP A 152 0.31 -38.03 1.66
N ILE A 153 1.15 -37.59 2.59
CA ILE A 153 2.62 -37.58 2.41
C ILE A 153 3.21 -38.97 2.65
N ASN A 154 2.52 -39.84 3.40
CA ASN A 154 2.96 -41.19 3.68
C ASN A 154 2.58 -42.12 2.50
N PRO A 155 3.55 -42.65 1.74
CA PRO A 155 3.24 -43.48 0.58
C PRO A 155 2.57 -44.81 0.95
N ARG A 156 2.76 -45.33 2.18
CA ARG A 156 2.04 -46.51 2.65
C ARG A 156 0.55 -46.21 2.86
N ALA A 157 0.23 -45.04 3.41
CA ALA A 157 -1.14 -44.57 3.63
C ALA A 157 -1.93 -44.51 2.31
N VAL A 158 -1.33 -43.96 1.26
CA VAL A 158 -1.92 -43.90 -0.09
C VAL A 158 -2.24 -45.29 -0.63
N LYS A 159 -1.31 -46.26 -0.55
CA LYS A 159 -1.55 -47.61 -1.07
C LYS A 159 -2.58 -48.38 -0.28
N ILE A 160 -2.57 -48.28 1.05
CA ILE A 160 -3.61 -48.88 1.89
C ILE A 160 -4.98 -48.26 1.59
N SER A 161 -5.04 -46.94 1.40
CA SER A 161 -6.27 -46.25 0.99
C SER A 161 -6.84 -46.77 -0.33
N ARG A 162 -5.98 -47.11 -1.30
CA ARG A 162 -6.41 -47.76 -2.56
C ARG A 162 -6.97 -49.16 -2.33
N ILE A 163 -6.33 -49.98 -1.47
CA ILE A 163 -6.89 -51.30 -1.09
C ILE A 163 -8.27 -51.10 -0.45
N ASN A 164 -8.40 -50.13 0.45
CA ASN A 164 -9.66 -49.80 1.12
C ASN A 164 -10.73 -49.30 0.17
N LEU A 165 -10.35 -48.57 -0.87
CA LEU A 165 -11.26 -48.19 -1.94
C LEU A 165 -11.83 -49.42 -2.63
N TYR A 166 -11.00 -50.40 -3.00
CA TYR A 166 -11.47 -51.64 -3.61
C TYR A 166 -12.31 -52.52 -2.66
N LEU A 167 -11.98 -52.55 -1.37
CA LEU A 167 -12.79 -53.25 -0.35
C LEU A 167 -14.23 -52.75 -0.32
N ASN A 168 -14.43 -51.45 -0.57
CA ASN A 168 -15.73 -50.80 -0.50
C ASN A 168 -16.39 -50.60 -1.87
N ALA A 169 -15.63 -50.55 -2.97
CA ALA A 169 -16.16 -50.40 -4.32
C ALA A 169 -16.68 -51.72 -4.93
N LEU A 170 -16.27 -52.87 -4.37
CA LEU A 170 -16.63 -54.20 -4.83
C LEU A 170 -17.30 -55.00 -3.70
N ASP A 171 -18.30 -55.80 -4.06
CA ASP A 171 -18.94 -56.74 -3.14
C ASP A 171 -18.03 -57.93 -2.77
N GLU A 172 -18.50 -58.84 -1.91
CA GLU A 172 -17.73 -60.00 -1.48
C GLU A 172 -17.37 -60.97 -2.62
N ASN A 173 -18.11 -60.93 -3.74
CA ASN A 173 -17.90 -61.74 -4.93
C ASN A 173 -17.03 -61.01 -5.98
N GLY A 174 -16.52 -59.82 -5.66
CA GLY A 174 -15.70 -59.02 -6.57
C GLY A 174 -16.47 -58.34 -7.69
N GLN A 175 -17.79 -58.14 -7.54
CA GLN A 175 -18.62 -57.39 -8.47
C GLN A 175 -18.69 -55.90 -8.06
N PRO A 176 -18.71 -54.95 -9.02
CA PRO A 176 -18.81 -53.53 -8.71
C PRO A 176 -20.12 -53.16 -8.00
N VAL A 177 -20.00 -52.33 -6.97
CA VAL A 177 -21.14 -51.70 -6.28
C VAL A 177 -21.39 -50.35 -6.94
N TYR A 178 -22.64 -50.14 -7.40
CA TYR A 178 -23.06 -48.92 -8.07
C TYR A 178 -23.90 -48.04 -7.14
N ASP A 179 -23.68 -46.74 -7.22
CA ASP A 179 -24.53 -45.72 -6.63
C ASP A 179 -25.76 -45.41 -7.50
N GLU A 180 -26.59 -44.45 -7.04
CA GLU A 180 -27.80 -44.03 -7.74
C GLU A 180 -27.56 -43.41 -9.14
N GLU A 181 -26.33 -42.96 -9.43
CA GLU A 181 -25.92 -42.40 -10.72
C GLU A 181 -25.23 -43.45 -11.62
N LYS A 182 -25.26 -44.73 -11.23
CA LYS A 182 -24.57 -45.84 -11.90
C LYS A 182 -23.06 -45.66 -11.98
N LYS A 183 -22.47 -44.95 -11.03
CA LYS A 183 -21.01 -44.86 -10.84
C LYS A 183 -20.59 -45.74 -9.66
N THR A 184 -19.32 -46.10 -9.63
CA THR A 184 -18.68 -46.82 -8.53
C THR A 184 -17.82 -45.85 -7.72
N LEU A 185 -17.43 -46.26 -6.51
CA LEU A 185 -16.45 -45.50 -5.73
C LEU A 185 -15.10 -45.35 -6.47
N LEU A 186 -14.75 -46.28 -7.37
CA LEU A 186 -13.54 -46.18 -8.21
C LEU A 186 -13.62 -45.04 -9.22
N ASP A 187 -14.82 -44.67 -9.66
CA ASP A 187 -15.02 -43.52 -10.55
C ASP A 187 -14.88 -42.20 -9.78
N ARG A 188 -15.24 -42.21 -8.48
CA ARG A 188 -15.33 -41.01 -7.65
C ARG A 188 -14.08 -40.70 -6.83
N VAL A 189 -13.27 -41.67 -6.43
CA VAL A 189 -12.15 -41.44 -5.48
C VAL A 189 -10.81 -41.83 -6.10
N GLU A 190 -9.80 -41.00 -5.87
CA GLU A 190 -8.40 -41.30 -6.16
C GLU A 190 -7.50 -40.94 -4.98
N PHE A 191 -6.40 -41.68 -4.82
CA PHE A 191 -5.43 -41.44 -3.76
C PHE A 191 -4.04 -41.21 -4.35
N HIS A 192 -3.39 -40.13 -3.91
CA HIS A 192 -2.09 -39.69 -4.43
C HIS A 192 -1.13 -39.31 -3.30
N GLU A 193 0.15 -39.60 -3.50
CA GLU A 193 1.23 -39.09 -2.64
C GLU A 193 1.38 -37.60 -2.89
N SER A 194 1.29 -36.79 -1.84
CA SER A 194 1.27 -35.33 -1.96
C SER A 194 1.73 -34.68 -0.65
N ASP A 195 2.60 -33.68 -0.77
CA ASP A 195 2.86 -32.75 0.33
C ASP A 195 1.75 -31.69 0.30
N LEU A 196 0.76 -31.85 1.18
CA LEU A 196 -0.47 -31.06 1.19
C LEU A 196 -1.14 -31.04 -0.19
N LEU A 197 -1.24 -29.87 -0.84
CA LEU A 197 -1.94 -29.66 -2.10
C LEU A 197 -0.99 -29.65 -3.32
N SER A 198 0.27 -30.09 -3.16
CA SER A 198 1.25 -30.11 -4.26
C SER A 198 0.72 -30.87 -5.48
N TYR A 199 0.14 -32.06 -5.28
CA TYR A 199 -0.43 -32.85 -6.37
C TYR A 199 -1.48 -32.06 -7.18
N CYS A 200 -2.43 -31.40 -6.49
CA CYS A 200 -3.46 -30.60 -7.16
C CYS A 200 -2.86 -29.41 -7.91
N ARG A 201 -1.84 -28.75 -7.33
CA ARG A 201 -1.17 -27.61 -7.95
C ARG A 201 -0.37 -28.01 -9.20
N ASP A 202 0.37 -29.11 -9.13
CA ASP A 202 1.22 -29.58 -10.22
C ASP A 202 0.41 -30.12 -11.41
N HIS A 203 -0.82 -30.56 -11.15
CA HIS A 203 -1.78 -31.03 -12.18
C HIS A 203 -2.87 -30.00 -12.52
N GLU A 204 -2.75 -28.74 -12.06
CA GLU A 204 -3.69 -27.64 -12.30
C GLU A 204 -5.16 -27.95 -11.92
N ILE A 205 -5.36 -28.79 -10.91
CA ILE A 205 -6.70 -29.19 -10.42
C ILE A 205 -7.30 -28.05 -9.60
N GLN A 206 -8.46 -27.55 -10.05
CA GLN A 206 -9.26 -26.57 -9.31
C GLN A 206 -10.30 -27.25 -8.42
N LEU A 207 -10.37 -26.86 -7.15
CA LEU A 207 -11.15 -27.54 -6.11
C LEU A 207 -12.35 -26.70 -5.67
N GLU A 208 -13.53 -27.31 -5.51
CA GLU A 208 -14.65 -26.66 -4.81
C GLU A 208 -14.64 -26.88 -3.31
N ARG A 209 -14.03 -27.97 -2.85
CA ARG A 209 -13.98 -28.34 -1.44
C ARG A 209 -12.59 -28.83 -1.06
N ILE A 210 -12.10 -28.36 0.07
CA ILE A 210 -10.86 -28.85 0.67
C ILE A 210 -11.21 -29.23 2.09
N VAL A 211 -11.07 -30.50 2.43
CA VAL A 211 -11.27 -31.00 3.79
C VAL A 211 -9.91 -31.42 4.34
N GLY A 212 -9.60 -31.12 5.59
CA GLY A 212 -8.33 -31.50 6.20
C GLY A 212 -8.45 -31.85 7.67
N CYS A 213 -8.00 -33.05 8.02
CA CYS A 213 -7.73 -33.45 9.40
C CYS A 213 -6.23 -33.72 9.51
N ILE A 214 -5.45 -32.65 9.48
CA ILE A 214 -3.99 -32.70 9.46
C ILE A 214 -3.40 -32.40 10.85
N PRO A 215 -2.18 -32.91 11.15
CA PRO A 215 -1.57 -32.80 12.47
C PRO A 215 -1.31 -31.36 12.94
N GLN A 216 -1.30 -31.17 14.26
CA GLN A 216 -0.90 -29.94 14.94
C GLN A 216 0.28 -30.22 15.87
N ILE A 217 1.49 -29.81 15.47
CA ILE A 217 2.74 -30.25 16.12
C ILE A 217 3.55 -29.03 16.55
N LEU A 218 3.93 -29.02 17.82
CA LEU A 218 4.74 -27.97 18.41
C LEU A 218 6.23 -28.30 18.21
N ASN A 219 6.99 -27.32 17.74
CA ASN A 219 8.46 -27.37 17.64
C ASN A 219 9.01 -28.62 16.89
N PRO A 220 8.73 -28.74 15.58
CA PRO A 220 9.12 -29.89 14.78
C PRO A 220 10.63 -30.01 14.58
N ASN A 221 11.18 -31.24 14.62
CA ASN A 221 12.62 -31.50 14.44
C ASN A 221 13.05 -31.27 12.97
N PRO A 222 13.93 -30.28 12.68
CA PRO A 222 14.36 -29.97 11.30
C PRO A 222 15.19 -31.08 10.64
N ASP A 223 15.97 -31.84 11.43
CA ASP A 223 16.92 -32.84 10.92
C ASP A 223 16.22 -34.12 10.40
N ALA A 224 14.94 -34.32 10.76
CA ALA A 224 14.18 -35.49 10.36
C ALA A 224 13.81 -35.51 8.86
N MET A 225 13.78 -34.34 8.20
CA MET A 225 13.26 -34.17 6.83
C MET A 225 14.33 -33.99 5.73
N SER A 226 15.63 -33.85 6.06
CA SER A 226 16.70 -33.81 5.05
C SER A 226 16.95 -35.17 4.37
N LYS A 227 16.23 -36.21 4.79
CA LYS A 227 16.31 -37.58 4.29
C LYS A 227 15.23 -37.80 3.23
N ILE A 228 15.60 -38.37 2.08
CA ILE A 228 14.66 -38.75 1.02
C ILE A 228 13.59 -39.69 1.61
N ILE A 229 12.32 -39.27 1.55
CA ILE A 229 11.19 -40.09 1.96
C ILE A 229 11.05 -41.22 0.94
N THR A 230 11.18 -42.46 1.40
CA THR A 230 11.00 -43.65 0.57
C THR A 230 10.08 -44.62 1.30
N GLU A 231 9.35 -45.44 0.54
CA GLU A 231 8.49 -46.51 1.09
C GLU A 231 9.23 -47.52 1.98
N ASN A 232 10.56 -47.58 1.86
CA ASN A 232 11.45 -48.48 2.61
C ASN A 232 11.92 -47.89 3.96
N ALA A 233 11.42 -46.73 4.37
CA ALA A 233 11.72 -46.16 5.68
C ALA A 233 11.06 -46.97 6.81
N SER A 234 11.58 -46.86 8.04
CA SER A 234 11.06 -47.62 9.19
C SER A 234 9.62 -47.25 9.53
N GLU A 235 8.87 -48.20 10.11
CA GLU A 235 7.46 -48.00 10.46
C GLU A 235 7.26 -46.84 11.43
N GLU A 236 8.11 -46.75 12.45
CA GLU A 236 8.12 -45.63 13.41
C GLU A 236 8.39 -44.30 12.72
N PHE A 237 9.28 -44.26 11.71
CA PHE A 237 9.57 -43.03 10.95
C PHE A 237 8.40 -42.63 10.06
N LEU A 238 7.73 -43.57 9.38
CA LEU A 238 6.57 -43.28 8.53
C LEU A 238 5.33 -42.88 9.34
N TYR A 239 5.10 -43.54 10.48
CA TYR A 239 4.09 -43.14 11.46
C TYR A 239 4.41 -41.76 12.05
N SER A 240 5.69 -41.49 12.29
CA SER A 240 6.19 -40.19 12.71
C SER A 240 6.07 -39.12 11.62
N LEU A 241 6.26 -39.44 10.34
CA LEU A 241 6.06 -38.49 9.24
C LEU A 241 4.62 -38.00 9.15
N SER A 242 3.65 -38.87 9.43
CA SER A 242 2.26 -38.45 9.66
C SER A 242 2.07 -37.58 10.92
N ASN A 243 3.12 -37.36 11.71
CA ASN A 243 3.20 -36.53 12.92
C ASN A 243 4.30 -35.44 12.87
N TYR A 244 5.00 -35.22 11.75
CA TYR A 244 6.07 -34.21 11.68
C TYR A 244 5.93 -33.35 10.43
N CYS A 245 5.89 -32.04 10.63
CA CYS A 245 6.05 -31.06 9.55
C CYS A 245 7.03 -30.00 10.05
N ALA A 246 8.07 -29.67 9.28
CA ALA A 246 9.11 -28.72 9.65
C ALA A 246 8.55 -27.33 10.04
N LEU A 247 9.39 -26.48 10.64
CA LEU A 247 9.06 -25.06 10.81
C LEU A 247 8.71 -24.47 9.43
N GLN A 248 7.51 -23.93 9.31
CA GLN A 248 7.02 -23.39 8.03
C GLN A 248 7.45 -21.93 7.81
N GLY A 249 7.99 -21.29 8.84
CA GLY A 249 8.36 -19.87 8.84
C GLY A 249 7.18 -18.95 9.13
N PHE A 250 6.12 -19.46 9.77
CA PHE A 250 4.92 -18.72 10.13
C PHE A 250 4.89 -18.38 11.61
N VAL A 251 4.21 -17.29 11.97
CA VAL A 251 3.94 -16.93 13.38
C VAL A 251 3.16 -18.05 14.08
N GLU A 252 2.36 -18.79 13.32
CA GLU A 252 1.55 -19.93 13.75
C GLU A 252 2.38 -21.19 14.11
N ASP A 253 3.66 -21.26 13.74
CA ASP A 253 4.55 -22.38 14.12
C ASP A 253 4.71 -22.49 15.63
N GLN A 254 4.74 -21.37 16.36
CA GLN A 254 4.85 -21.35 17.82
C GLN A 254 3.66 -22.00 18.55
N PHE A 255 2.53 -22.16 17.84
CA PHE A 255 1.30 -22.78 18.35
C PHE A 255 1.04 -24.16 17.74
N GLY A 256 1.97 -24.67 16.92
CA GLY A 256 1.83 -25.93 16.18
C GLY A 256 0.79 -25.89 15.07
N LEU A 257 0.50 -24.70 14.55
CA LEU A 257 -0.51 -24.47 13.50
C LEU A 257 0.12 -24.15 12.13
N GLY A 258 1.45 -24.17 12.01
CA GLY A 258 2.17 -23.81 10.79
C GLY A 258 1.77 -24.63 9.57
N LEU A 259 1.58 -25.95 9.73
CA LEU A 259 1.15 -26.82 8.64
C LEU A 259 -0.23 -26.43 8.08
N ILE A 260 -1.16 -26.11 8.97
CA ILE A 260 -2.51 -25.68 8.58
C ILE A 260 -2.45 -24.31 7.92
N ALA A 261 -1.64 -23.39 8.44
CA ALA A 261 -1.39 -22.09 7.80
C ALA A 261 -0.89 -22.27 6.35
N ARG A 262 0.09 -23.16 6.12
CA ARG A 262 0.57 -23.50 4.76
C ARG A 262 -0.54 -24.11 3.91
N ALA A 263 -1.30 -25.08 4.44
CA ALA A 263 -2.39 -25.73 3.73
C ALA A 263 -3.48 -24.75 3.30
N VAL A 264 -3.79 -23.76 4.14
CA VAL A 264 -4.73 -22.69 3.82
C VAL A 264 -4.20 -21.81 2.69
N GLU A 265 -2.93 -21.37 2.75
CA GLU A 265 -2.33 -20.55 1.68
C GLU A 265 -2.20 -21.28 0.35
N GLU A 266 -1.78 -22.55 0.36
CA GLU A 266 -1.79 -23.39 -0.84
C GLU A 266 -3.23 -23.58 -1.35
N GLY A 267 -4.18 -23.74 -0.44
CA GLY A 267 -5.59 -23.88 -0.75
C GLY A 267 -6.17 -22.65 -1.46
N ILE A 268 -5.77 -21.43 -1.08
CA ILE A 268 -6.17 -20.19 -1.79
C ILE A 268 -5.78 -20.26 -3.27
N SER A 269 -4.67 -20.90 -3.61
CA SER A 269 -4.19 -21.00 -5.00
C SER A 269 -5.02 -21.95 -5.88
N VAL A 270 -5.65 -22.97 -5.30
CA VAL A 270 -6.36 -24.03 -6.06
C VAL A 270 -7.88 -24.02 -5.86
N ILE A 271 -8.38 -23.36 -4.81
CA ILE A 271 -9.81 -23.35 -4.51
C ILE A 271 -10.57 -22.43 -5.47
N LYS A 272 -11.73 -22.85 -6.01
CA LYS A 272 -12.59 -21.98 -6.82
C LYS A 272 -13.18 -20.85 -5.95
N PRO A 273 -13.63 -19.71 -6.53
CA PRO A 273 -14.12 -18.56 -5.76
C PRO A 273 -15.17 -18.89 -4.69
N ASN A 274 -16.15 -19.75 -5.00
CA ASN A 274 -17.20 -20.16 -4.06
C ASN A 274 -16.86 -21.47 -3.30
N GLY A 275 -15.57 -21.80 -3.23
CA GLY A 275 -15.13 -23.01 -2.56
C GLY A 275 -15.14 -22.86 -1.04
N ILE A 276 -15.15 -24.01 -0.36
CA ILE A 276 -15.20 -24.09 1.11
C ILE A 276 -14.05 -24.96 1.59
N MET A 277 -13.32 -24.46 2.58
CA MET A 277 -12.34 -25.24 3.33
C MET A 277 -12.95 -25.71 4.64
N ILE A 278 -12.77 -26.98 4.99
CA ILE A 278 -13.26 -27.56 6.24
C ILE A 278 -12.09 -28.19 6.97
N PHE A 279 -11.75 -27.66 8.15
CA PHE A 279 -10.61 -28.14 8.92
C PHE A 279 -11.02 -28.59 10.32
N ASN A 280 -10.45 -29.71 10.75
CA ASN A 280 -10.50 -30.14 12.13
C ASN A 280 -9.35 -29.50 12.92
N MET A 281 -9.66 -28.83 14.02
CA MET A 281 -8.70 -28.05 14.79
C MET A 281 -8.71 -28.44 16.26
N GLY A 282 -7.57 -28.90 16.77
CA GLY A 282 -7.33 -28.99 18.20
C GLY A 282 -7.36 -27.60 18.84
N GLY A 283 -8.06 -27.48 19.95
CA GLY A 283 -8.34 -26.23 20.66
C GLY A 283 -7.26 -25.81 21.64
N ARG A 284 -6.14 -26.55 21.75
CA ARG A 284 -5.06 -26.25 22.71
C ARG A 284 -4.55 -24.80 22.60
N PRO A 285 -4.30 -24.23 21.40
CA PRO A 285 -3.89 -22.83 21.23
C PRO A 285 -4.95 -21.80 21.61
N GLY A 286 -6.16 -22.23 21.94
CA GLY A 286 -7.30 -21.37 22.20
C GLY A 286 -8.07 -20.97 20.95
N GLN A 287 -9.38 -20.75 21.15
CA GLN A 287 -10.32 -20.56 20.03
C GLN A 287 -10.00 -19.33 19.19
N GLY A 288 -9.56 -18.24 19.83
CA GLY A 288 -9.18 -17.00 19.14
C GLY A 288 -8.00 -17.19 18.19
N VAL A 289 -6.96 -17.92 18.61
CA VAL A 289 -5.78 -18.20 17.77
C VAL A 289 -6.16 -19.09 16.57
N CYS A 290 -6.96 -20.13 16.80
CA CYS A 290 -7.39 -21.04 15.74
C CYS A 290 -8.25 -20.32 14.68
N LYS A 291 -9.15 -19.42 15.07
CA LYS A 291 -9.94 -18.63 14.10
C LYS A 291 -9.06 -17.62 13.36
N ARG A 292 -8.20 -16.90 14.09
CA ARG A 292 -7.35 -15.86 13.54
C ARG A 292 -6.44 -16.37 12.42
N LEU A 293 -5.99 -17.64 12.48
CA LEU A 293 -5.23 -18.29 11.41
C LEU A 293 -5.89 -18.15 10.04
N PHE A 294 -7.22 -18.35 9.98
CA PHE A 294 -8.00 -18.26 8.75
C PHE A 294 -8.42 -16.82 8.47
N GLU A 295 -8.90 -16.09 9.48
CA GLU A 295 -9.41 -14.72 9.32
C GLU A 295 -8.33 -13.79 8.77
N ARG A 296 -7.09 -13.88 9.28
CA ARG A 296 -5.98 -13.06 8.78
C ARG A 296 -5.60 -13.33 7.32
N ARG A 297 -6.00 -14.50 6.79
CA ARG A 297 -5.81 -14.93 5.39
C ARG A 297 -7.02 -14.61 4.52
N GLY A 298 -7.99 -13.85 5.04
CA GLY A 298 -9.15 -13.37 4.31
C GLY A 298 -10.34 -14.33 4.33
N PHE A 299 -10.45 -15.23 5.30
CA PHE A 299 -11.59 -16.14 5.42
C PHE A 299 -12.66 -15.64 6.42
N ARG A 300 -13.93 -15.94 6.13
CA ARG A 300 -15.01 -16.02 7.12
C ARG A 300 -15.02 -17.42 7.71
N VAL A 301 -15.00 -17.51 9.04
CA VAL A 301 -14.92 -18.78 9.78
C VAL A 301 -16.23 -19.05 10.51
N THR A 302 -16.82 -20.21 10.26
CA THR A 302 -17.99 -20.72 11.00
C THR A 302 -17.60 -21.99 11.74
N ARG A 303 -17.84 -22.05 13.06
CA ARG A 303 -17.67 -23.29 13.83
C ARG A 303 -18.89 -24.18 13.66
N LEU A 304 -18.73 -25.29 12.96
CA LEU A 304 -19.82 -26.23 12.67
C LEU A 304 -20.10 -27.14 13.85
N TRP A 305 -19.03 -27.62 14.49
CA TRP A 305 -19.08 -28.61 15.55
C TRP A 305 -17.93 -28.44 16.52
N GLN A 306 -18.14 -28.85 17.76
CA GLN A 306 -17.09 -28.91 18.77
C GLN A 306 -17.40 -30.03 19.76
N THR A 307 -16.38 -30.80 20.12
CA THR A 307 -16.41 -31.74 21.23
C THR A 307 -15.18 -31.55 22.12
N LYS A 308 -15.09 -32.30 23.23
CA LYS A 308 -13.89 -32.39 24.06
C LYS A 308 -13.37 -33.82 23.98
N ILE A 309 -12.06 -33.97 23.85
CA ILE A 309 -11.40 -35.28 23.80
C ILE A 309 -10.32 -35.34 24.87
N LEU A 310 -10.09 -36.54 25.42
CA LEU A 310 -9.03 -36.75 26.40
C LEU A 310 -7.66 -36.51 25.75
N GLN A 311 -6.76 -35.85 26.48
CA GLN A 311 -5.37 -35.76 26.05
C GLN A 311 -4.73 -37.15 26.19
N ALA A 312 -4.09 -37.61 25.12
CA ALA A 312 -3.35 -38.87 25.16
C ALA A 312 -2.24 -38.79 26.22
N ALA A 313 -2.10 -39.86 27.01
CA ALA A 313 -1.24 -39.89 28.20
C ALA A 313 0.26 -39.78 27.88
N ASP A 314 0.65 -40.08 26.65
CA ASP A 314 1.99 -40.02 26.08
C ASP A 314 2.32 -38.64 25.47
N THR A 315 1.34 -37.73 25.34
CA THR A 315 1.58 -36.39 24.80
C THR A 315 2.24 -35.51 25.86
N ASP A 316 3.51 -35.14 25.65
CA ASP A 316 4.17 -34.17 26.51
C ASP A 316 3.70 -32.74 26.20
N ILE A 317 3.13 -32.08 27.21
CA ILE A 317 2.69 -30.67 27.14
C ILE A 317 3.66 -29.71 27.85
N SER A 318 4.82 -30.17 28.31
CA SER A 318 5.83 -29.36 29.00
C SER A 318 6.28 -28.14 28.17
N ALA A 319 6.43 -28.30 26.86
CA ALA A 319 6.77 -27.22 25.93
C ALA A 319 5.74 -26.08 25.94
N LEU A 320 4.46 -26.37 26.17
CA LEU A 320 3.41 -25.35 26.27
C LEU A 320 3.54 -24.52 27.55
N VAL A 321 3.96 -25.16 28.65
CA VAL A 321 4.23 -24.48 29.93
C VAL A 321 5.40 -23.51 29.79
N GLU A 322 6.45 -23.90 29.05
CA GLU A 322 7.59 -23.05 28.72
C GLU A 322 7.16 -21.80 27.94
N ILE A 323 6.26 -21.95 26.96
CA ILE A 323 5.70 -20.85 26.18
C ILE A 323 4.89 -19.90 27.09
N GLU A 324 3.99 -20.41 27.93
CA GLU A 324 3.21 -19.57 28.88
C GLU A 324 4.08 -18.83 29.91
N LYS A 325 5.31 -19.31 30.15
CA LYS A 325 6.26 -18.63 31.04
C LYS A 325 6.87 -17.39 30.37
N ASN A 326 7.08 -17.45 29.06
CA ASN A 326 7.81 -16.44 28.28
C ASN A 326 6.88 -15.57 27.39
N SER A 327 5.57 -15.85 27.39
CA SER A 327 4.57 -15.19 26.55
C SER A 327 3.30 -14.87 27.36
N PRO A 328 2.58 -13.77 27.05
CA PRO A 328 1.27 -13.48 27.66
C PRO A 328 0.15 -14.44 27.18
N HIS A 329 0.43 -15.29 26.20
CA HIS A 329 -0.54 -16.27 25.69
C HIS A 329 -0.91 -17.33 26.75
N ARG A 330 -2.16 -17.82 26.71
CA ARG A 330 -2.66 -18.89 27.56
C ARG A 330 -3.28 -19.99 26.70
N PHE A 331 -2.83 -21.22 26.89
CA PHE A 331 -3.43 -22.39 26.24
C PHE A 331 -4.73 -22.79 26.94
N GLU A 332 -5.60 -23.51 26.23
CA GLU A 332 -6.92 -23.94 26.71
C GLU A 332 -6.97 -25.46 26.88
N PHE A 333 -7.02 -25.91 28.14
CA PHE A 333 -7.28 -27.31 28.55
C PHE A 333 -8.48 -27.36 29.49
N PHE A 334 -9.00 -28.56 29.76
CA PHE A 334 -10.08 -28.77 30.73
C PHE A 334 -9.76 -29.94 31.65
N MET A 335 -10.28 -29.91 32.87
CA MET A 335 -10.19 -31.02 33.82
C MET A 335 -11.24 -32.08 33.44
N GLY A 336 -10.81 -33.19 32.85
CA GLY A 336 -11.70 -34.23 32.32
C GLY A 336 -12.61 -33.74 31.19
N LEU A 337 -13.55 -34.58 30.76
CA LEU A 337 -14.50 -34.25 29.67
C LEU A 337 -15.64 -33.33 30.12
N SER A 338 -16.00 -33.35 31.41
CA SER A 338 -17.08 -32.55 32.00
C SER A 338 -16.65 -31.16 32.48
N GLY A 339 -15.36 -30.82 32.43
CA GLY A 339 -14.87 -29.52 32.88
C GLY A 339 -15.27 -28.41 31.91
N ASP A 340 -15.99 -27.39 32.38
CA ASP A 340 -16.51 -26.30 31.52
C ASP A 340 -15.67 -25.03 31.52
N GLN A 341 -14.73 -24.92 32.45
CA GLN A 341 -13.81 -23.79 32.55
C GLN A 341 -12.44 -24.17 32.00
N PRO A 342 -11.87 -23.38 31.08
CA PRO A 342 -10.53 -23.63 30.57
C PRO A 342 -9.48 -23.36 31.66
N ILE A 343 -8.48 -24.23 31.72
CA ILE A 343 -7.27 -24.09 32.54
C ILE A 343 -6.05 -23.92 31.65
N CYS A 344 -5.04 -23.19 32.13
CA CYS A 344 -3.79 -22.96 31.40
C CYS A 344 -2.93 -24.23 31.32
N ALA A 345 -1.94 -24.24 30.42
CA ALA A 345 -1.03 -25.39 30.25
C ALA A 345 -0.30 -25.73 31.56
N ARG A 346 0.13 -24.73 32.33
CA ARG A 346 0.79 -24.96 33.63
C ARG A 346 -0.09 -25.75 34.60
N THR A 347 -1.36 -25.37 34.73
CA THR A 347 -2.30 -26.06 35.61
C THR A 347 -2.64 -27.44 35.08
N ALA A 348 -2.85 -27.58 33.76
CA ALA A 348 -3.12 -28.86 33.13
C ALA A 348 -1.96 -29.86 33.31
N TRP A 349 -0.72 -29.41 33.12
CA TRP A 349 0.47 -30.22 33.33
C TRP A 349 0.62 -30.67 34.79
N ALA A 350 0.44 -29.76 35.74
CA ALA A 350 0.51 -30.09 37.16
C ALA A 350 -0.61 -31.07 37.58
N TYR A 351 -1.83 -30.87 37.10
CA TYR A 351 -2.97 -31.75 37.37
C TYR A 351 -2.78 -33.14 36.75
N GLY A 352 -2.30 -33.20 35.50
CA GLY A 352 -1.97 -34.46 34.82
C GLY A 352 -0.88 -35.26 35.53
N LYS A 353 0.21 -34.60 35.97
CA LYS A 353 1.26 -35.25 36.76
C LYS A 353 0.79 -35.74 38.13
N ALA A 354 -0.25 -35.14 38.69
CA ALA A 354 -0.90 -35.59 39.92
C ALA A 354 -1.91 -36.74 39.70
N GLY A 355 -2.02 -37.29 38.48
CA GLY A 355 -2.93 -38.38 38.12
C GLY A 355 -4.32 -37.94 37.68
N GLY A 356 -4.56 -36.63 37.51
CA GLY A 356 -5.80 -36.10 36.95
C GLY A 356 -5.90 -36.30 35.44
N SER A 357 -7.11 -36.49 34.90
CA SER A 357 -7.34 -36.53 33.46
C SER A 357 -7.53 -35.11 32.90
N ILE A 358 -6.84 -34.79 31.81
CA ILE A 358 -7.01 -33.51 31.10
C ILE A 358 -7.62 -33.76 29.73
N SER A 359 -8.42 -32.81 29.26
CA SER A 359 -9.01 -32.83 27.92
C SER A 359 -8.75 -31.51 27.21
N HIS A 360 -8.95 -31.50 25.90
CA HIS A 360 -8.94 -30.27 25.09
C HIS A 360 -10.12 -30.29 24.11
N ALA A 361 -10.52 -29.11 23.65
CA ALA A 361 -11.58 -29.00 22.65
C ALA A 361 -11.07 -29.45 21.28
N LEU A 362 -11.95 -30.02 20.47
CA LEU A 362 -11.72 -30.31 19.06
C LEU A 362 -12.85 -29.67 18.27
N SER A 363 -12.52 -28.75 17.36
CA SER A 363 -13.49 -27.93 16.64
C SER A 363 -13.39 -28.14 15.13
N VAL A 364 -14.53 -28.26 14.46
CA VAL A 364 -14.60 -28.31 13.01
C VAL A 364 -15.01 -26.94 12.48
N TYR A 365 -14.13 -26.31 11.70
CA TYR A 365 -14.39 -25.01 11.10
C TYR A 365 -14.70 -25.14 9.61
N SER A 366 -15.71 -24.40 9.17
CA SER A 366 -16.01 -24.11 7.77
C SER A 366 -15.49 -22.72 7.43
N CYS A 367 -14.63 -22.63 6.43
CA CYS A 367 -13.90 -21.41 6.07
C CYS A 367 -14.19 -21.06 4.61
N GLN A 368 -14.70 -19.85 4.38
CA GLN A 368 -15.00 -19.31 3.05
C GLN A 368 -14.21 -18.04 2.78
N LEU A 369 -13.64 -17.89 1.59
CA LEU A 369 -12.92 -16.67 1.23
C LEU A 369 -13.85 -15.46 1.18
N ARG A 370 -13.45 -14.37 1.84
CA ARG A 370 -13.95 -13.02 1.58
C ARG A 370 -13.39 -12.59 0.22
N HIS A 371 -14.19 -11.92 -0.62
CA HIS A 371 -13.75 -11.37 -1.91
C HIS A 371 -12.74 -12.26 -2.65
N PRO A 372 -13.14 -13.49 -3.07
CA PRO A 372 -12.19 -14.55 -3.41
C PRO A 372 -11.19 -14.17 -4.51
N SER A 373 -11.63 -13.40 -5.52
CA SER A 373 -10.76 -12.93 -6.59
C SER A 373 -9.68 -11.97 -6.07
N GLN A 374 -10.05 -11.03 -5.21
CA GLN A 374 -9.17 -10.03 -4.62
C GLN A 374 -8.16 -10.67 -3.66
N VAL A 375 -8.61 -11.58 -2.79
CA VAL A 375 -7.69 -12.32 -1.90
C VAL A 375 -6.69 -13.15 -2.69
N LYS A 376 -7.12 -13.82 -3.76
CA LYS A 376 -6.19 -14.54 -4.65
C LYS A 376 -5.12 -13.63 -5.26
N ILE A 377 -5.50 -12.44 -5.74
CA ILE A 377 -4.55 -11.45 -6.28
C ILE A 377 -3.50 -11.05 -5.22
N ILE A 378 -3.93 -10.82 -3.97
CA ILE A 378 -3.03 -10.48 -2.87
C ILE A 378 -2.03 -11.60 -2.61
N PHE A 379 -2.49 -12.84 -2.48
CA PHE A 379 -1.60 -13.99 -2.24
C PHE A 379 -0.69 -14.30 -3.44
N GLU A 380 -1.16 -14.09 -4.67
CA GLU A 380 -0.32 -14.22 -5.86
C GLU A 380 0.79 -13.17 -5.89
N PHE A 381 0.49 -11.92 -5.49
CA PHE A 381 1.52 -10.89 -5.35
C PHE A 381 2.57 -11.27 -4.30
N LEU A 382 2.13 -11.73 -3.11
CA LEU A 382 3.03 -12.15 -2.04
C LEU A 382 3.95 -13.32 -2.43
N LYS A 383 3.44 -14.28 -3.21
CA LYS A 383 4.22 -15.42 -3.71
C LYS A 383 5.34 -15.02 -4.67
N ASN A 384 5.16 -13.94 -5.43
CA ASN A 384 6.09 -13.50 -6.48
C ASN A 384 7.19 -12.56 -5.93
N GLY A 385 8.00 -13.04 -4.99
CA GLY A 385 9.18 -12.32 -4.47
C GLY A 385 8.97 -11.53 -3.18
N PHE A 386 7.80 -11.65 -2.53
CA PHE A 386 7.44 -10.91 -1.32
C PHE A 386 7.02 -11.82 -0.16
N LYS A 387 7.53 -13.06 -0.11
CA LYS A 387 7.17 -14.04 0.93
C LYS A 387 7.53 -13.55 2.34
N GLU A 388 8.59 -12.76 2.47
CA GLU A 388 9.04 -12.21 3.75
C GLU A 388 7.97 -11.33 4.44
N ILE A 389 7.11 -10.67 3.65
CA ILE A 389 6.06 -9.79 4.18
C ILE A 389 4.71 -10.50 4.33
N SER A 390 4.57 -11.78 3.97
CA SER A 390 3.32 -12.53 4.16
C SER A 390 2.93 -12.62 5.63
N SER A 391 3.92 -12.68 6.52
CA SER A 391 3.75 -12.66 7.98
C SER A 391 3.08 -11.38 8.50
N SER A 392 3.16 -10.29 7.74
CA SER A 392 2.58 -8.99 8.08
C SER A 392 1.17 -8.79 7.52
N LEU A 393 0.70 -9.67 6.64
CA LEU A 393 -0.67 -9.63 6.14
C LEU A 393 -1.64 -9.95 7.31
N ASP A 394 -2.55 -9.03 7.57
CA ASP A 394 -3.66 -9.23 8.48
C ASP A 394 -4.97 -8.77 7.82
N LEU A 395 -5.73 -9.73 7.32
CA LEU A 395 -7.08 -9.55 6.78
C LEU A 395 -8.18 -9.95 7.78
N SER A 396 -7.87 -9.98 9.08
CA SER A 396 -8.91 -10.13 10.10
C SER A 396 -9.61 -8.79 10.33
N PHE A 397 -10.93 -8.80 10.42
CA PHE A 397 -11.74 -7.58 10.56
C PHE A 397 -12.89 -7.85 11.52
N ASP A 398 -13.10 -6.92 12.45
CA ASP A 398 -14.26 -6.93 13.34
C ASP A 398 -15.53 -6.41 12.64
N ASP A 399 -15.35 -5.54 11.64
CA ASP A 399 -16.41 -4.93 10.83
C ASP A 399 -16.26 -5.35 9.36
N ASP A 400 -17.30 -5.99 8.81
CA ASP A 400 -17.31 -6.44 7.41
C ASP A 400 -17.20 -5.28 6.42
N SER A 401 -17.69 -4.08 6.75
CA SER A 401 -17.55 -2.90 5.88
C SER A 401 -16.09 -2.46 5.69
N VAL A 402 -15.26 -2.61 6.74
CA VAL A 402 -13.81 -2.34 6.65
C VAL A 402 -13.12 -3.38 5.78
N ALA A 403 -13.55 -4.65 5.87
CA ALA A 403 -13.05 -5.71 5.00
C ALA A 403 -13.40 -5.46 3.53
N ASP A 404 -14.63 -5.00 3.28
CA ASP A 404 -15.17 -4.70 1.95
C ASP A 404 -14.45 -3.54 1.26
N GLU A 405 -13.85 -2.61 2.01
CA GLU A 405 -12.99 -1.55 1.43
C GLU A 405 -11.51 -1.94 1.35
N LYS A 406 -10.96 -2.55 2.42
CA LYS A 406 -9.52 -2.79 2.52
C LYS A 406 -9.05 -3.90 1.58
N ILE A 407 -9.78 -5.01 1.48
CA ILE A 407 -9.36 -6.17 0.65
C ILE A 407 -9.27 -5.77 -0.83
N PRO A 408 -10.28 -5.11 -1.43
CA PRO A 408 -10.16 -4.69 -2.82
C PRO A 408 -9.06 -3.65 -3.05
N PHE A 409 -8.87 -2.70 -2.13
CA PHE A 409 -7.77 -1.76 -2.23
C PHE A 409 -6.40 -2.46 -2.20
N LEU A 410 -6.19 -3.43 -1.32
CA LEU A 410 -4.95 -4.19 -1.28
C LEU A 410 -4.73 -4.99 -2.57
N ALA A 411 -5.78 -5.59 -3.14
CA ALA A 411 -5.68 -6.25 -4.44
C ALA A 411 -5.32 -5.26 -5.56
N TYR A 412 -5.95 -4.09 -5.59
CA TYR A 412 -5.64 -3.02 -6.53
C TYR A 412 -4.20 -2.52 -6.40
N LEU A 413 -3.73 -2.31 -5.16
CA LEU A 413 -2.37 -1.88 -4.86
C LEU A 413 -1.36 -2.95 -5.29
N ALA A 414 -1.61 -4.22 -4.98
CA ALA A 414 -0.80 -5.36 -5.41
C ALA A 414 -0.68 -5.43 -6.94
N SER A 415 -1.79 -5.34 -7.67
CA SER A 415 -1.79 -5.30 -9.14
C SER A 415 -1.01 -4.09 -9.68
N THR A 416 -1.22 -2.91 -9.10
CA THR A 416 -0.54 -1.68 -9.51
C THR A 416 0.98 -1.77 -9.31
N LEU A 417 1.43 -2.31 -8.16
CA LEU A 417 2.85 -2.48 -7.86
C LEU A 417 3.49 -3.58 -8.71
N LYS A 418 2.75 -4.64 -9.04
CA LYS A 418 3.23 -5.73 -9.92
C LYS A 418 3.40 -5.27 -11.36
N GLN A 419 2.42 -4.54 -11.91
CA GLN A 419 2.38 -4.16 -13.32
C GLN A 419 3.30 -2.98 -13.65
N ASN A 420 3.46 -2.03 -12.73
CA ASN A 420 4.21 -0.80 -12.99
C ASN A 420 5.67 -0.94 -12.54
N SER A 421 6.61 -0.78 -13.47
CA SER A 421 8.04 -0.66 -13.15
C SER A 421 8.38 0.74 -12.64
N TYR A 422 7.67 1.77 -13.10
CA TYR A 422 7.79 3.17 -12.67
C TYR A 422 6.39 3.79 -12.58
N PHE A 423 6.30 5.02 -12.07
CA PHE A 423 5.04 5.73 -11.88
C PHE A 423 5.00 6.95 -12.81
N PRO A 424 3.98 7.10 -13.69
CA PRO A 424 3.96 8.20 -14.67
C PRO A 424 3.69 9.56 -14.02
N TYR A 425 4.00 10.65 -14.73
CA TYR A 425 3.72 12.02 -14.29
C TYR A 425 2.24 12.20 -13.88
N GLU A 426 2.05 12.95 -12.80
CA GLU A 426 0.74 13.46 -12.39
C GLU A 426 0.83 14.97 -12.20
N PRO A 427 -0.21 15.70 -12.66
CA PRO A 427 -0.24 17.14 -12.53
C PRO A 427 -0.47 17.56 -11.07
N PRO A 428 -0.03 18.77 -10.67
CA PRO A 428 -0.26 19.30 -9.32
C PRO A 428 -1.72 19.46 -8.93
N SER A 429 -2.61 19.65 -9.91
CA SER A 429 -4.06 19.55 -9.70
C SER A 429 -4.54 18.17 -9.23
N GLY A 430 -3.68 17.15 -9.22
CA GLY A 430 -3.98 15.77 -8.88
C GLY A 430 -4.20 14.88 -10.10
N SER A 431 -4.07 13.57 -9.91
CA SER A 431 -4.18 12.57 -10.97
C SER A 431 -5.42 12.76 -11.83
N LYS A 432 -5.26 12.88 -13.15
CA LYS A 432 -6.40 13.00 -14.08
C LYS A 432 -7.41 11.87 -13.90
N ARG A 433 -6.92 10.65 -13.63
CA ARG A 433 -7.77 9.49 -13.31
C ARG A 433 -8.60 9.74 -12.05
N PHE A 434 -7.96 10.15 -10.95
CA PHE A 434 -8.66 10.39 -9.69
C PHE A 434 -9.69 11.53 -9.81
N ARG A 435 -9.31 12.66 -10.40
CA ARG A 435 -10.24 13.76 -10.71
C ARG A 435 -11.42 13.33 -11.57
N SER A 436 -11.19 12.46 -12.56
CA SER A 436 -12.26 11.92 -13.40
C SER A 436 -13.20 10.99 -12.63
N LEU A 437 -12.69 10.24 -11.64
CA LEU A 437 -13.49 9.41 -10.76
C LEU A 437 -14.36 10.26 -9.83
N VAL A 438 -13.81 11.33 -9.23
CA VAL A 438 -14.57 12.29 -8.43
C VAL A 438 -15.68 12.94 -9.27
N ALA A 439 -15.33 13.47 -10.45
CA ALA A 439 -16.30 14.07 -11.36
C ALA A 439 -17.37 13.05 -11.82
N GLY A 440 -16.95 11.81 -12.11
CA GLY A 440 -17.86 10.72 -12.47
C GLY A 440 -18.84 10.38 -11.34
N PHE A 441 -18.38 10.36 -10.09
CA PHE A 441 -19.22 10.15 -8.92
C PHE A 441 -20.25 11.26 -8.76
N MET A 442 -19.81 12.52 -8.83
CA MET A 442 -20.70 13.69 -8.79
C MET A 442 -21.76 13.66 -9.90
N LYS A 443 -21.36 13.26 -11.11
CA LYS A 443 -22.26 13.12 -12.26
C LYS A 443 -23.29 11.99 -12.08
N LYS A 444 -22.86 10.81 -11.62
CA LYS A 444 -23.72 9.63 -11.54
C LYS A 444 -24.64 9.64 -10.32
N TYR A 445 -24.15 10.08 -9.16
CA TYR A 445 -24.88 9.99 -7.88
C TYR A 445 -25.57 11.28 -7.46
N HIS A 446 -24.99 12.42 -7.82
CA HIS A 446 -25.52 13.74 -7.45
C HIS A 446 -26.06 14.53 -8.64
N HIS A 447 -26.02 13.95 -9.86
CA HIS A 447 -26.47 14.59 -11.11
C HIS A 447 -25.78 15.92 -11.41
N VAL A 448 -24.56 16.13 -10.90
CA VAL A 448 -23.76 17.32 -11.19
C VAL A 448 -22.80 17.04 -12.35
N PRO A 449 -22.97 17.67 -13.53
CA PRO A 449 -22.22 17.32 -14.74
C PRO A 449 -20.81 17.97 -14.74
N LEU A 450 -19.97 17.57 -13.78
CA LEU A 450 -18.58 18.00 -13.68
C LEU A 450 -17.66 17.21 -14.63
N THR A 451 -16.50 17.80 -14.90
CA THR A 451 -15.36 17.15 -15.57
C THR A 451 -14.13 17.19 -14.66
N ALA A 452 -13.05 16.48 -15.06
CA ALA A 452 -11.78 16.54 -14.34
C ALA A 452 -11.16 17.95 -14.28
N ASN A 453 -11.54 18.85 -15.19
CA ASN A 453 -11.09 20.25 -15.22
C ASN A 453 -11.84 21.13 -14.23
N ASN A 454 -12.77 20.58 -13.46
CA ASN A 454 -13.49 21.30 -12.41
C ASN A 454 -13.02 20.93 -11.00
N VAL A 455 -12.08 19.99 -10.86
CA VAL A 455 -11.70 19.37 -9.58
C VAL A 455 -10.20 19.56 -9.36
N VAL A 456 -9.79 20.18 -8.25
CA VAL A 456 -8.39 20.29 -7.83
C VAL A 456 -8.19 19.48 -6.56
N ILE A 457 -7.14 18.67 -6.49
CA ILE A 457 -6.86 17.78 -5.36
C ILE A 457 -5.88 18.43 -4.38
N PHE A 458 -6.16 18.31 -3.09
CA PHE A 458 -5.35 18.81 -2.00
C PHE A 458 -5.01 17.68 -1.00
N PRO A 459 -3.89 17.78 -0.27
CA PRO A 459 -3.52 16.82 0.77
C PRO A 459 -4.58 16.64 1.87
N SER A 460 -5.21 17.73 2.29
CA SER A 460 -6.26 17.71 3.33
C SER A 460 -7.20 18.92 3.19
N ARG A 461 -8.34 18.86 3.88
CA ARG A 461 -9.30 19.96 3.99
C ARG A 461 -8.65 21.22 4.55
N ASN A 462 -7.83 21.06 5.59
CA ASN A 462 -7.18 22.19 6.25
C ASN A 462 -6.19 22.90 5.30
N VAL A 463 -5.44 22.13 4.52
CA VAL A 463 -4.52 22.66 3.51
C VAL A 463 -5.28 23.39 2.41
N ALA A 464 -6.41 22.85 1.94
CA ALA A 464 -7.26 23.52 0.96
C ALA A 464 -7.76 24.88 1.46
N ILE A 465 -8.18 24.96 2.72
CA ILE A 465 -8.66 26.21 3.34
C ILE A 465 -7.52 27.22 3.52
N GLU A 466 -6.37 26.80 4.05
CA GLU A 466 -5.20 27.70 4.20
C GLU A 466 -4.77 28.26 2.84
N ASN A 467 -4.69 27.40 1.81
CA ASN A 467 -4.28 27.81 0.47
C ASN A 467 -5.31 28.71 -0.22
N ALA A 468 -6.60 28.49 -0.01
CA ALA A 468 -7.65 29.40 -0.47
C ALA A 468 -7.52 30.81 0.15
N LEU A 469 -7.29 30.88 1.46
CA LEU A 469 -7.10 32.15 2.16
C LEU A 469 -5.82 32.86 1.72
N ARG A 470 -4.71 32.13 1.49
CA ARG A 470 -3.46 32.70 0.96
C ARG A 470 -3.62 33.20 -0.48
N LEU A 471 -4.29 32.43 -1.34
CA LEU A 471 -4.55 32.82 -2.72
C LEU A 471 -5.31 34.15 -2.80
N CYS A 472 -6.37 34.27 -2.00
CA CYS A 472 -7.17 35.49 -1.94
C CYS A 472 -6.49 36.62 -1.16
N SER A 473 -5.62 36.30 -0.19
CA SER A 473 -4.96 37.21 0.75
C SER A 473 -5.87 38.37 1.23
N PRO A 474 -7.03 38.06 1.84
CA PRO A 474 -7.99 39.09 2.23
C PRO A 474 -7.50 39.88 3.45
N ARG A 475 -7.92 41.15 3.58
CA ARG A 475 -7.77 41.91 4.83
C ARG A 475 -8.66 41.35 5.91
N LEU A 476 -9.88 40.97 5.54
CA LEU A 476 -10.87 40.38 6.42
C LEU A 476 -11.49 39.14 5.78
N ALA A 477 -11.38 38.01 6.47
CA ALA A 477 -12.10 36.79 6.18
C ALA A 477 -13.02 36.41 7.35
N ILE A 478 -14.18 35.84 7.04
CA ILE A 478 -15.03 35.18 8.03
C ILE A 478 -14.91 33.68 7.82
N VAL A 479 -14.61 32.94 8.89
CA VAL A 479 -14.42 31.49 8.83
C VAL A 479 -15.25 30.82 9.91
N ASP A 480 -15.94 29.74 9.55
CA ASP A 480 -16.62 28.87 10.50
C ASP A 480 -15.65 28.38 11.59
N GLU A 481 -16.04 28.55 12.87
CA GLU A 481 -15.23 28.19 14.05
C GLU A 481 -14.68 26.75 14.01
N HIS A 482 -15.40 25.82 13.37
CA HIS A 482 -14.96 24.42 13.28
C HIS A 482 -13.80 24.22 12.30
N LEU A 483 -13.57 25.21 11.43
CA LEU A 483 -12.56 25.18 10.37
C LEU A 483 -11.31 26.00 10.72
N THR A 484 -11.30 26.77 11.82
CA THR A 484 -10.19 27.66 12.19
C THR A 484 -9.05 26.99 12.96
N ARG A 485 -9.28 25.78 13.51
CA ARG A 485 -8.33 25.08 14.39
C ARG A 485 -6.90 25.00 13.86
N HIS A 486 -6.74 24.87 12.54
CA HIS A 486 -5.46 24.69 11.86
C HIS A 486 -4.92 25.95 11.18
N LEU A 487 -5.61 27.08 11.33
CA LEU A 487 -5.16 28.36 10.80
C LEU A 487 -4.07 28.97 11.70
N PRO A 488 -3.16 29.80 11.13
CA PRO A 488 -2.21 30.58 11.92
C PRO A 488 -2.89 31.38 13.03
N ARG A 489 -2.42 31.23 14.27
CA ARG A 489 -3.00 31.91 15.44
C ARG A 489 -3.05 33.43 15.28
N GLN A 490 -2.06 33.99 14.59
CA GLN A 490 -1.96 35.43 14.32
C GLN A 490 -3.14 35.95 13.49
N TRP A 491 -3.71 35.14 12.61
CA TRP A 491 -4.88 35.54 11.81
C TRP A 491 -6.12 35.69 12.70
N LEU A 492 -6.24 34.84 13.73
CA LEU A 492 -7.37 34.82 14.67
C LEU A 492 -7.26 35.89 15.77
N THR A 493 -6.04 36.31 16.14
CA THR A 493 -5.80 37.29 17.20
C THR A 493 -5.56 38.71 16.70
N SER A 494 -5.49 38.91 15.38
CA SER A 494 -5.29 40.23 14.78
C SER A 494 -6.49 41.16 15.05
N LEU A 495 -6.22 42.35 15.59
CA LEU A 495 -7.21 43.43 15.80
C LEU A 495 -7.06 44.55 14.74
N ALA A 496 -6.54 44.24 13.55
CA ALA A 496 -6.25 45.23 12.51
C ALA A 496 -7.49 46.07 12.08
N ILE A 497 -8.70 45.62 12.40
CA ILE A 497 -9.96 46.36 12.21
C ILE A 497 -9.97 47.68 13.03
N GLU A 498 -9.33 47.74 14.20
CA GLU A 498 -9.31 48.93 15.07
C GLU A 498 -8.21 49.95 14.72
N LYS A 499 -7.03 49.50 14.27
CA LYS A 499 -5.86 50.38 14.06
C LYS A 499 -6.02 51.34 12.86
N ASN A 500 -6.79 50.95 11.85
CA ASN A 500 -6.99 51.75 10.62
C ASN A 500 -7.90 52.97 10.81
N ALA A 501 -8.57 53.12 11.95
CA ALA A 501 -9.40 54.29 12.25
C ALA A 501 -8.60 55.49 12.81
N VAL A 502 -7.37 55.28 13.30
CA VAL A 502 -6.64 56.30 14.10
C VAL A 502 -5.29 56.71 13.49
N THR A 503 -4.61 55.82 12.76
CA THR A 503 -3.29 56.12 12.17
C THR A 503 -3.22 55.55 10.76
N GLY A 504 -3.25 56.42 9.74
CA GLY A 504 -3.23 56.05 8.33
C GLY A 504 -1.90 55.47 7.82
N ASP A 505 -1.25 54.59 8.59
CA ASP A 505 -0.09 53.81 8.15
C ASP A 505 -0.57 52.55 7.43
N THR A 506 -0.36 52.50 6.12
CA THR A 506 -0.77 51.41 5.22
C THR A 506 0.22 50.23 5.21
N SER A 507 0.97 49.97 6.29
CA SER A 507 2.16 49.11 6.24
C SER A 507 2.06 47.71 6.87
N GLU A 508 0.87 47.24 7.28
CA GLU A 508 0.69 45.84 7.72
C GLU A 508 -0.51 45.18 7.02
N ASP A 509 -0.25 44.54 5.87
CA ASP A 509 -1.18 43.62 5.18
C ASP A 509 -1.37 42.33 6.00
N THR A 510 -1.91 42.45 7.22
CA THR A 510 -2.17 41.30 8.09
C THR A 510 -3.58 40.77 7.85
N LEU A 511 -3.68 39.59 7.24
CA LEU A 511 -4.92 38.81 7.13
C LEU A 511 -5.56 38.64 8.51
N THR A 512 -6.78 39.15 8.66
CA THR A 512 -7.60 38.99 9.87
C THR A 512 -8.74 38.02 9.60
N VAL A 513 -8.86 36.99 10.44
CA VAL A 513 -9.91 35.97 10.39
C VAL A 513 -10.82 36.14 11.59
N ILE A 514 -12.12 36.32 11.33
CA ILE A 514 -13.16 36.35 12.35
C ILE A 514 -13.88 35.00 12.36
N GLU A 515 -13.90 34.36 13.52
CA GLU A 515 -14.65 33.14 13.75
C GLU A 515 -16.15 33.42 13.74
N ALA A 516 -16.89 32.58 13.04
CA ALA A 516 -18.35 32.68 12.93
C ALA A 516 -19.04 31.34 13.21
N PRO A 517 -20.27 31.37 13.77
CA PRO A 517 -21.09 30.19 13.89
C PRO A 517 -21.44 29.60 12.51
N ARG A 518 -21.55 28.28 12.43
CA ARG A 518 -21.90 27.54 11.21
C ARG A 518 -23.33 27.77 10.68
N GLN A 519 -24.23 28.32 11.50
CA GLN A 519 -25.62 28.55 11.10
C GLN A 519 -25.72 29.66 10.04
N SER A 520 -26.44 29.38 8.95
CA SER A 520 -26.48 30.25 7.78
C SER A 520 -26.99 31.67 8.07
N ASP A 521 -28.06 31.82 8.86
CA ASP A 521 -28.63 33.14 9.19
C ASP A 521 -27.64 34.05 9.93
N LEU A 522 -26.91 33.50 10.90
CA LEU A 522 -25.91 34.24 11.68
C LEU A 522 -24.70 34.61 10.80
N MET A 523 -24.26 33.67 9.95
CA MET A 523 -23.20 33.91 8.98
C MET A 523 -23.58 35.05 8.02
N ILE A 524 -24.81 35.05 7.49
CA ILE A 524 -25.31 36.11 6.60
C ILE A 524 -25.35 37.46 7.30
N GLU A 525 -25.79 37.51 8.57
CA GLU A 525 -25.75 38.74 9.36
C GLU A 525 -24.33 39.29 9.46
N LEU A 526 -23.36 38.43 9.79
CA LEU A 526 -21.95 38.81 9.88
C LEU A 526 -21.39 39.27 8.54
N ILE A 527 -21.70 38.58 7.43
CA ILE A 527 -21.29 38.98 6.08
C ILE A 527 -21.79 40.38 5.75
N LYS A 528 -23.09 40.65 5.99
CA LYS A 528 -23.71 41.94 5.68
C LYS A 528 -23.15 43.09 6.54
N LYS A 529 -22.78 42.81 7.78
CA LYS A 529 -22.26 43.81 8.73
C LYS A 529 -20.77 44.08 8.55
N LEU A 530 -19.97 43.03 8.41
CA LEU A 530 -18.51 43.11 8.40
C LEU A 530 -17.93 43.24 6.99
N LYS A 531 -18.71 42.89 5.95
CA LYS A 531 -18.35 42.99 4.53
C LYS A 531 -16.98 42.35 4.22
N PRO A 532 -16.79 41.05 4.52
CA PRO A 532 -15.50 40.39 4.31
C PRO A 532 -15.18 40.23 2.83
N GLN A 533 -13.91 40.01 2.52
CA GLN A 533 -13.47 39.66 1.16
C GLN A 533 -13.62 38.17 0.88
N VAL A 534 -13.47 37.33 1.90
CA VAL A 534 -13.60 35.87 1.79
C VAL A 534 -14.44 35.33 2.92
N VAL A 535 -15.30 34.37 2.60
CA VAL A 535 -16.08 33.60 3.56
C VAL A 535 -15.75 32.13 3.37
N VAL A 536 -15.37 31.43 4.44
CA VAL A 536 -15.19 29.98 4.44
C VAL A 536 -16.15 29.37 5.46
N THR A 537 -17.13 28.59 5.03
CA THR A 537 -18.13 28.05 5.96
C THR A 537 -18.59 26.66 5.58
N GLY A 538 -18.91 25.83 6.59
CA GLY A 538 -19.77 24.67 6.39
C GLY A 538 -21.25 25.07 6.39
N ILE A 539 -22.13 24.07 6.29
CA ILE A 539 -23.58 24.24 6.51
C ILE A 539 -23.99 23.40 7.73
N ALA A 540 -24.81 23.95 8.62
CA ALA A 540 -25.31 23.21 9.77
C ALA A 540 -26.09 21.95 9.35
N ALA A 541 -25.99 20.86 10.10
CA ALA A 541 -26.52 19.55 9.69
C ALA A 541 -28.03 19.59 9.36
N PHE A 542 -28.82 20.40 10.07
CA PHE A 542 -30.26 20.55 9.84
C PHE A 542 -30.60 21.41 8.61
N GLU A 543 -29.70 22.29 8.16
CA GLU A 543 -29.85 23.14 6.98
C GLU A 543 -29.34 22.45 5.70
N ALA A 544 -28.40 21.52 5.86
CA ALA A 544 -27.63 20.91 4.78
C ALA A 544 -28.45 20.06 3.80
N VAL A 545 -29.71 19.70 4.10
CA VAL A 545 -30.53 18.82 3.24
C VAL A 545 -31.17 19.57 2.06
N THR A 546 -31.42 20.88 2.23
CA THR A 546 -32.09 21.73 1.22
C THR A 546 -31.12 22.80 0.68
N SER A 547 -31.38 23.32 -0.51
CA SER A 547 -30.52 24.34 -1.12
C SER A 547 -30.72 25.75 -0.53
N SER A 548 -31.73 25.98 0.31
CA SER A 548 -32.13 27.32 0.76
C SER A 548 -31.01 28.07 1.49
N ALA A 549 -30.36 27.44 2.46
CA ALA A 549 -29.25 28.06 3.19
C ALA A 549 -28.08 28.42 2.26
N PHE A 550 -27.76 27.53 1.31
CA PHE A 550 -26.70 27.76 0.33
C PHE A 550 -27.04 28.92 -0.62
N VAL A 551 -28.28 28.99 -1.12
CA VAL A 551 -28.74 30.09 -1.99
C VAL A 551 -28.67 31.43 -1.26
N ASN A 552 -29.13 31.49 -0.01
CA ASN A 552 -29.08 32.73 0.78
C ASN A 552 -27.63 33.19 1.04
N LEU A 553 -26.70 32.25 1.27
CA LEU A 553 -25.28 32.55 1.39
C LEU A 553 -24.70 33.09 0.09
N LEU A 554 -25.01 32.46 -1.06
CA LEU A 554 -24.59 32.92 -2.38
C LEU A 554 -25.06 34.34 -2.67
N GLU A 555 -26.32 34.66 -2.36
CA GLU A 555 -26.87 36.00 -2.53
C GLU A 555 -26.16 37.01 -1.63
N ALA A 556 -25.98 36.70 -0.34
CA ALA A 556 -25.32 37.60 0.60
C ALA A 556 -23.86 37.87 0.25
N THR A 557 -23.10 36.86 -0.19
CA THR A 557 -21.71 37.05 -0.64
C THR A 557 -21.63 37.81 -1.95
N ARG A 558 -22.57 37.57 -2.86
CA ARG A 558 -22.66 38.29 -4.14
C ARG A 558 -22.95 39.78 -3.94
N GLU A 559 -23.89 40.14 -3.06
CA GLU A 559 -24.23 41.53 -2.74
C GLU A 559 -23.02 42.34 -2.23
N ILE A 560 -22.10 41.68 -1.51
CA ILE A 560 -20.89 42.29 -0.95
C ILE A 560 -19.70 42.20 -1.91
N GLY A 561 -19.72 41.26 -2.86
CA GLY A 561 -18.59 40.94 -3.73
C GLY A 561 -17.55 40.02 -3.07
N SER A 562 -17.94 39.25 -2.04
CA SER A 562 -17.09 38.29 -1.34
C SER A 562 -16.92 36.98 -2.11
N HIS A 563 -15.74 36.36 -2.02
CA HIS A 563 -15.55 34.96 -2.41
C HIS A 563 -16.12 34.01 -1.35
N LEU A 564 -16.84 32.98 -1.77
CA LEU A 564 -17.42 31.96 -0.90
C LEU A 564 -16.74 30.60 -1.11
N PHE A 565 -16.14 30.04 -0.06
CA PHE A 565 -15.70 28.66 -0.02
C PHE A 565 -16.63 27.87 0.91
N ILE A 566 -17.41 26.95 0.34
CA ILE A 566 -18.37 26.14 1.10
C ILE A 566 -17.79 24.75 1.38
N ASP A 567 -17.66 24.37 2.65
CA ASP A 567 -17.21 23.04 3.06
C ASP A 567 -18.40 22.07 3.15
N ILE A 568 -18.33 20.95 2.42
CA ILE A 568 -19.34 19.88 2.47
C ILE A 568 -18.80 18.57 3.08
N SER A 569 -17.59 18.61 3.65
CA SER A 569 -16.85 17.42 4.10
C SER A 569 -17.62 16.56 5.09
N ASP A 570 -18.31 17.20 6.05
CA ASP A 570 -19.02 16.50 7.11
C ASP A 570 -20.29 15.79 6.59
N GLN A 571 -20.88 16.28 5.49
CA GLN A 571 -22.10 15.74 4.88
C GLN A 571 -21.80 14.79 3.72
N PHE A 572 -20.60 14.85 3.14
CA PHE A 572 -20.22 14.02 2.01
C PHE A 572 -20.04 12.55 2.43
N GLU A 573 -20.55 11.64 1.60
CA GLU A 573 -20.53 10.19 1.87
C GLU A 573 -20.22 9.42 0.60
N LEU A 574 -19.21 8.56 0.66
CA LEU A 574 -18.89 7.60 -0.39
C LEU A 574 -19.79 6.38 -0.21
N SER A 575 -20.97 6.43 -0.82
CA SER A 575 -21.99 5.38 -0.71
C SER A 575 -22.68 5.16 -2.05
N SER A 576 -23.26 3.98 -2.23
CA SER A 576 -24.15 3.67 -3.36
C SER A 576 -25.53 4.34 -3.23
N LEU A 577 -25.86 4.84 -2.04
CA LEU A 577 -27.05 5.63 -1.76
C LEU A 577 -26.66 6.83 -0.88
N PRO A 578 -25.94 7.83 -1.43
CA PRO A 578 -25.44 8.94 -0.62
C PRO A 578 -26.59 9.82 -0.15
N GLY A 579 -26.42 10.41 1.03
CA GLY A 579 -27.36 11.39 1.59
C GLY A 579 -27.57 12.61 0.68
N SER A 580 -28.70 13.27 0.88
CA SER A 580 -29.02 14.51 0.16
C SER A 580 -28.22 15.69 0.70
N ILE A 581 -27.41 16.33 -0.16
CA ILE A 581 -26.68 17.55 0.14
C ILE A 581 -27.28 18.72 -0.65
N GLY A 582 -27.76 19.75 0.04
CA GLY A 582 -28.41 20.93 -0.53
C GLY A 582 -27.55 21.69 -1.54
N VAL A 583 -26.24 21.78 -1.27
CA VAL A 583 -25.25 22.36 -2.19
C VAL A 583 -25.20 21.58 -3.51
N LEU A 584 -25.13 20.25 -3.45
CA LEU A 584 -25.07 19.41 -4.65
C LEU A 584 -26.42 19.37 -5.39
N LYS A 585 -27.55 19.44 -4.67
CA LYS A 585 -28.88 19.60 -5.27
C LYS A 585 -29.00 20.89 -6.08
N TYR A 586 -28.47 21.99 -5.55
CA TYR A 586 -28.41 23.25 -6.30
C TYR A 586 -27.62 23.08 -7.60
N LEU A 587 -26.45 22.43 -7.53
CA LEU A 587 -25.56 22.19 -8.66
C LEU A 587 -26.08 21.24 -9.73
N ALA A 588 -27.01 20.35 -9.37
CA ALA A 588 -27.69 19.49 -10.34
C ALA A 588 -28.54 20.32 -11.32
N GLY A 589 -29.08 21.46 -10.87
CA GLY A 589 -29.93 22.35 -11.69
C GLY A 589 -29.26 23.64 -12.17
N ASN A 590 -28.16 24.06 -11.55
CA ASN A 590 -27.52 25.36 -11.81
C ASN A 590 -26.00 25.23 -11.90
N THR A 591 -25.34 26.13 -12.64
CA THR A 591 -23.87 26.23 -12.64
C THR A 591 -23.37 26.86 -11.35
N LEU A 592 -22.21 26.42 -10.84
CA LEU A 592 -21.57 27.07 -9.70
C LEU A 592 -21.21 28.53 -10.06
N PRO A 593 -21.60 29.54 -9.24
CA PRO A 593 -21.25 30.93 -9.49
C PRO A 593 -19.73 31.17 -9.43
N SER A 594 -19.23 32.12 -10.20
CA SER A 594 -17.78 32.39 -10.36
C SER A 594 -17.03 32.78 -9.08
N HIS A 595 -17.71 33.34 -8.09
CA HIS A 595 -17.12 33.68 -6.79
C HIS A 595 -17.15 32.54 -5.78
N THR A 596 -17.66 31.36 -6.14
CA THR A 596 -17.86 30.25 -5.22
C THR A 596 -17.03 29.04 -5.60
N ALA A 597 -16.43 28.40 -4.60
CA ALA A 597 -15.85 27.07 -4.72
C ALA A 597 -16.35 26.15 -3.59
N ILE A 598 -16.37 24.84 -3.85
CA ILE A 598 -16.79 23.84 -2.87
C ILE A 598 -15.58 23.07 -2.40
N ILE A 599 -15.37 23.00 -1.09
CA ILE A 599 -14.32 22.21 -0.44
C ILE A 599 -14.93 20.89 0.06
N CYS A 600 -14.26 19.78 -0.21
CA CYS A 600 -14.66 18.47 0.29
C CYS A 600 -13.44 17.63 0.66
N GLY A 601 -13.20 17.48 1.95
CA GLY A 601 -12.28 16.52 2.56
C GLY A 601 -12.93 15.16 2.76
N LEU A 602 -12.19 14.10 2.44
CA LEU A 602 -12.58 12.72 2.69
C LEU A 602 -12.18 12.34 4.13
N VAL A 603 -13.00 12.77 5.10
CA VAL A 603 -12.67 12.73 6.54
C VAL A 603 -13.29 11.56 7.31
N LYS A 604 -14.09 10.71 6.66
CA LYS A 604 -14.85 9.61 7.29
C LYS A 604 -14.16 8.24 7.17
N ASN A 605 -12.84 8.23 7.02
CA ASN A 605 -12.06 7.02 6.78
C ASN A 605 -11.94 6.16 8.04
N LYS A 606 -12.51 4.95 8.01
CA LYS A 606 -12.39 3.98 9.12
C LYS A 606 -11.25 2.99 8.92
N VAL A 607 -10.82 2.75 7.68
CA VAL A 607 -9.75 1.79 7.35
C VAL A 607 -8.38 2.36 7.74
N TYR A 608 -8.17 3.64 7.42
CA TYR A 608 -6.94 4.39 7.63
C TYR A 608 -7.27 5.77 8.23
N PRO A 609 -7.50 5.88 9.56
CA PRO A 609 -8.10 7.07 10.16
C PRO A 609 -7.31 8.38 10.00
N ASP A 610 -5.98 8.32 9.85
CA ASP A 610 -5.13 9.48 9.60
C ASP A 610 -4.84 9.73 8.11
N LEU A 611 -5.46 8.98 7.19
CA LEU A 611 -5.35 9.17 5.73
C LEU A 611 -6.46 10.08 5.23
N GLU A 612 -6.09 11.29 4.82
CA GLU A 612 -7.00 12.27 4.24
C GLU A 612 -6.58 12.61 2.81
N VAL A 613 -7.57 12.96 1.98
CA VAL A 613 -7.41 13.67 0.71
C VAL A 613 -8.60 14.63 0.63
N ALA A 614 -8.38 15.84 0.13
CA ALA A 614 -9.46 16.77 -0.16
C ALA A 614 -9.50 17.11 -1.64
N PHE A 615 -10.65 17.59 -2.09
CA PHE A 615 -10.80 18.17 -3.41
C PHE A 615 -11.62 19.46 -3.34
N VAL A 616 -11.29 20.39 -4.23
CA VAL A 616 -12.01 21.64 -4.41
C VAL A 616 -12.66 21.65 -5.79
N ILE A 617 -13.95 21.98 -5.83
CA ILE A 617 -14.71 22.12 -7.08
C ILE A 617 -14.84 23.60 -7.43
N SER A 618 -14.42 23.94 -8.64
CA SER A 618 -14.67 25.23 -9.29
C SER A 618 -15.11 25.01 -10.73
N GLU A 619 -16.18 25.69 -11.15
CA GLU A 619 -16.58 25.77 -12.57
C GLU A 619 -16.04 27.01 -13.26
N GLU A 620 -15.36 27.88 -12.51
CA GLU A 620 -14.64 29.03 -13.03
C GLU A 620 -13.18 28.63 -13.28
N GLU A 621 -12.71 28.89 -14.51
CA GLU A 621 -11.43 28.43 -15.03
C GLU A 621 -10.22 29.15 -14.41
N SER A 622 -10.31 30.46 -14.16
CA SER A 622 -9.21 31.24 -13.57
C SER A 622 -8.91 30.83 -12.12
N LEU A 623 -9.94 30.55 -11.32
CA LEU A 623 -9.90 30.04 -9.96
C LEU A 623 -9.42 28.60 -9.94
N PHE A 624 -9.90 27.74 -10.86
CA PHE A 624 -9.36 26.40 -11.02
C PHE A 624 -7.85 26.44 -11.29
N SER A 625 -7.42 27.26 -12.26
CA SER A 625 -6.02 27.44 -12.62
C SER A 625 -5.20 27.98 -11.45
N ALA A 626 -5.71 29.01 -10.76
CA ALA A 626 -5.06 29.63 -9.62
C ALA A 626 -4.89 28.65 -8.44
N LEU A 627 -5.91 27.86 -8.12
CA LEU A 627 -5.84 26.82 -7.09
C LEU A 627 -4.83 25.72 -7.45
N SER A 628 -4.86 25.23 -8.69
CA SER A 628 -3.90 24.23 -9.17
C SER A 628 -2.45 24.70 -9.03
N LYS A 629 -2.17 25.93 -9.46
CA LYS A 629 -0.84 26.54 -9.34
C LYS A 629 -0.42 26.79 -7.89
N THR A 630 -1.39 27.14 -7.04
CA THR A 630 -1.14 27.33 -5.60
C THR A 630 -0.73 26.00 -4.95
N VAL A 631 -1.36 24.88 -5.32
CA VAL A 631 -0.96 23.55 -4.83
C VAL A 631 0.48 23.22 -5.24
N GLU A 632 0.86 23.48 -6.49
CA GLU A 632 2.24 23.24 -6.95
C GLU A 632 3.27 24.07 -6.16
N LEU A 633 2.96 25.35 -5.92
CA LEU A 633 3.87 26.25 -5.20
C LEU A 633 4.00 25.93 -3.73
N LEU A 634 2.89 25.61 -3.05
CA LEU A 634 2.85 25.51 -1.58
C LEU A 634 2.93 24.06 -1.05
N GLU A 635 2.47 23.09 -1.83
CA GLU A 635 2.42 21.68 -1.43
C GLU A 635 3.27 20.78 -2.34
N GLY A 636 3.64 21.27 -3.53
CA GLY A 636 4.28 20.50 -4.59
C GLY A 636 3.29 19.59 -5.32
N ASN A 637 2.82 18.53 -4.66
CA ASN A 637 1.88 17.55 -5.20
C ASN A 637 1.19 16.78 -4.08
N THR A 638 -0.08 16.40 -4.27
CA THR A 638 -0.77 15.48 -3.35
C THR A 638 -0.24 14.05 -3.49
N SER A 639 -0.08 13.33 -2.37
CA SER A 639 0.34 11.92 -2.35
C SER A 639 -0.48 11.03 -3.29
N ARG A 640 0.22 10.29 -4.16
CA ARG A 640 -0.40 9.42 -5.17
C ARG A 640 -1.07 8.20 -4.56
N ILE A 641 -0.46 7.60 -3.54
CA ILE A 641 -1.03 6.41 -2.89
C ILE A 641 -2.30 6.78 -2.12
N SER A 642 -2.36 7.97 -1.52
CA SER A 642 -3.58 8.47 -0.88
C SER A 642 -4.72 8.61 -1.90
N GLN A 643 -4.43 9.10 -3.10
CA GLN A 643 -5.40 9.14 -4.21
C GLN A 643 -5.80 7.74 -4.71
N TYR A 644 -4.90 6.75 -4.67
CA TYR A 644 -5.21 5.37 -5.06
C TYR A 644 -6.23 4.70 -4.14
N TYR A 645 -6.14 4.93 -2.83
CA TYR A 645 -7.09 4.37 -1.88
C TYR A 645 -8.51 4.87 -2.17
N TYR A 646 -8.73 6.19 -2.17
CA TYR A 646 -10.05 6.75 -2.48
C TYR A 646 -10.46 6.50 -3.94
N GLY A 647 -9.51 6.47 -4.87
CA GLY A 647 -9.75 6.14 -6.27
C GLY A 647 -10.28 4.73 -6.46
N CYS A 648 -9.85 3.76 -5.63
CA CYS A 648 -10.41 2.41 -5.62
C CYS A 648 -11.89 2.44 -5.23
N ILE A 649 -12.23 3.14 -4.14
CA ILE A 649 -13.61 3.27 -3.64
C ILE A 649 -14.51 3.94 -4.70
N PHE A 650 -14.08 5.07 -5.26
CA PHE A 650 -14.84 5.73 -6.33
C PHE A 650 -15.02 4.83 -7.55
N HIS A 651 -13.97 4.10 -7.94
CA HIS A 651 -14.05 3.19 -9.08
C HIS A 651 -15.08 2.09 -8.86
N GLU A 652 -15.08 1.46 -7.69
CA GLU A 652 -16.05 0.41 -7.35
C GLU A 652 -17.48 0.93 -7.36
N LEU A 653 -17.71 2.11 -6.76
CA LEU A 653 -19.01 2.77 -6.79
C LEU A 653 -19.45 3.12 -8.22
N LEU A 654 -18.53 3.38 -9.14
CA LEU A 654 -18.85 3.72 -10.53
C LEU A 654 -18.98 2.51 -11.46
N ALA A 655 -18.30 1.40 -11.14
CA ALA A 655 -18.17 0.23 -12.00
C ALA A 655 -19.47 -0.56 -12.17
N PHE A 656 -20.35 -0.56 -11.16
CA PHE A 656 -21.62 -1.31 -11.23
C PHE A 656 -22.72 -0.58 -12.01
N GLN A 657 -22.58 0.73 -12.27
CA GLN A 657 -23.61 1.52 -12.93
C GLN A 657 -23.44 1.51 -14.47
N LEU A 658 -24.51 1.11 -15.16
CA LEU A 658 -24.60 1.20 -16.62
C LEU A 658 -24.39 2.65 -17.09
N ALA A 659 -23.66 2.82 -18.19
CA ALA A 659 -23.47 4.12 -18.82
C ALA A 659 -24.82 4.70 -19.31
N ASP A 660 -24.97 6.03 -19.21
CA ASP A 660 -25.96 6.82 -19.95
C ASP A 660 -27.45 6.47 -19.74
N ARG A 661 -27.84 6.04 -18.53
CA ARG A 661 -29.27 5.81 -18.20
C ARG A 661 -30.12 7.09 -18.09
N HIS A 662 -29.51 8.24 -17.81
CA HIS A 662 -30.21 9.50 -17.58
C HIS A 662 -29.71 10.58 -18.53
N PRO A 663 -30.61 11.29 -19.23
CA PRO A 663 -30.21 12.41 -20.08
C PRO A 663 -29.57 13.52 -19.23
N VAL A 664 -28.54 14.17 -19.78
CA VAL A 664 -27.89 15.31 -19.13
C VAL A 664 -28.92 16.42 -18.95
N THR A 665 -29.23 16.75 -17.69
CA THR A 665 -30.17 17.83 -17.36
C THR A 665 -29.57 19.16 -17.81
N GLN A 666 -30.35 19.97 -18.54
CA GLN A 666 -29.94 21.34 -18.84
C GLN A 666 -29.86 22.12 -17.54
N ARG A 667 -28.67 22.65 -17.22
CA ARG A 667 -28.46 23.53 -16.07
C ARG A 667 -28.76 24.97 -16.47
N ASN A 668 -29.39 25.70 -15.56
CA ASN A 668 -29.49 27.15 -15.69
C ASN A 668 -28.07 27.74 -15.60
N ARG A 669 -27.67 28.47 -16.63
CA ARG A 669 -26.46 29.31 -16.60
C ARG A 669 -26.88 30.70 -16.13
N GLU A 670 -26.32 31.17 -15.03
CA GLU A 670 -26.43 32.59 -14.67
C GLU A 670 -25.57 33.41 -15.64
N ASN A 671 -26.21 34.10 -16.59
CA ASN A 671 -25.57 35.07 -17.50
C ASN A 671 -25.39 36.42 -16.79
N VAL A 672 -24.60 36.48 -15.71
CA VAL A 672 -24.29 37.74 -15.03
C VAL A 672 -22.80 38.03 -15.18
N LYS A 673 -22.49 39.18 -15.82
CA LYS A 673 -21.12 39.66 -16.03
C LYS A 673 -20.40 39.84 -14.69
N SER A 674 -19.17 39.33 -14.60
CA SER A 674 -18.29 39.34 -13.42
C SER A 674 -17.68 40.72 -13.09
N GLU A 675 -18.31 41.83 -13.50
CA GLU A 675 -17.66 43.14 -13.59
C GLU A 675 -17.45 43.84 -12.21
N ASP A 676 -18.07 43.37 -11.11
CA ASP A 676 -18.02 43.99 -9.77
C ASP A 676 -17.55 43.06 -8.63
N MET A 677 -16.86 41.95 -8.92
CA MET A 677 -16.37 41.04 -7.86
C MET A 677 -14.96 41.44 -7.40
N MET A 678 -14.69 41.40 -6.08
CA MET A 678 -13.33 41.65 -5.58
C MET A 678 -12.41 40.52 -6.06
N GLY A 679 -11.56 40.82 -7.06
CA GLY A 679 -10.61 39.86 -7.62
C GLY A 679 -9.59 39.36 -6.60
N PHE A 680 -8.83 38.33 -6.97
CA PHE A 680 -7.71 37.85 -6.13
C PHE A 680 -6.74 38.99 -5.80
N ALA A 681 -5.98 38.83 -4.72
CA ALA A 681 -5.03 39.86 -4.30
C ALA A 681 -4.12 40.30 -5.45
N SER A 682 -3.97 41.62 -5.60
CA SER A 682 -3.15 42.22 -6.65
C SER A 682 -1.67 41.80 -6.57
N SER A 683 -1.22 41.29 -5.43
CA SER A 683 0.12 40.76 -5.21
C SER A 683 0.30 39.30 -5.64
N THR A 684 -0.75 38.47 -5.65
CA THR A 684 -0.63 37.01 -5.87
C THR A 684 -0.78 36.61 -7.34
N ILE A 685 -1.72 37.22 -8.08
CA ILE A 685 -1.95 36.91 -9.51
C ILE A 685 -0.70 37.13 -10.36
N PRO A 686 0.04 38.26 -10.25
CA PRO A 686 1.24 38.47 -11.06
C PRO A 686 2.33 37.43 -10.78
N VAL A 687 2.42 36.93 -9.54
CA VAL A 687 3.36 35.86 -9.20
C VAL A 687 2.92 34.56 -9.85
N LEU A 688 1.64 34.18 -9.79
CA LEU A 688 1.11 32.96 -10.43
C LEU A 688 1.14 33.00 -11.97
N SER A 689 1.07 34.18 -12.58
CA SER A 689 1.20 34.34 -14.03
C SER A 689 2.65 34.28 -14.49
N ASN A 690 3.59 34.79 -13.68
CA ASN A 690 5.00 34.85 -14.02
C ASN A 690 5.80 33.62 -13.54
N ALA A 691 5.27 32.86 -12.58
CA ALA A 691 5.87 31.63 -12.10
C ALA A 691 5.87 30.57 -13.21
N GLU A 692 7.04 30.04 -13.49
CA GLU A 692 7.22 29.00 -14.50
C GLU A 692 6.95 27.62 -13.90
N LEU A 693 5.67 27.28 -13.82
CA LEU A 693 5.15 26.05 -13.24
C LEU A 693 5.00 24.93 -14.29
N SER A 694 4.81 23.69 -13.83
CA SER A 694 4.70 22.50 -14.69
C SER A 694 3.60 22.65 -15.74
N ILE A 695 3.88 22.23 -16.97
CA ILE A 695 2.93 22.37 -18.09
C ILE A 695 1.84 21.30 -17.95
N ASP A 696 0.58 21.71 -17.82
CA ASP A 696 -0.57 20.80 -17.81
C ASP A 696 -1.46 21.03 -19.02
N GLY A 697 -1.86 19.93 -19.70
CA GLY A 697 -2.76 19.97 -20.86
C GLY A 697 -2.04 20.01 -22.20
N ALA A 698 -2.38 19.08 -23.10
CA ALA A 698 -1.93 19.11 -24.48
C ALA A 698 -3.16 19.26 -25.38
N GLU A 699 -3.13 20.25 -26.28
CA GLU A 699 -4.14 20.36 -27.33
C GLU A 699 -3.97 19.29 -28.41
N ASN A 700 -2.80 18.64 -28.59
CA ASN A 700 -2.61 17.67 -29.70
C ASN A 700 -1.38 16.72 -29.58
N GLY A 701 -0.98 16.20 -28.40
CA GLY A 701 0.15 15.23 -28.34
C GLY A 701 0.50 14.63 -26.97
N SER A 702 1.38 13.62 -26.98
CA SER A 702 2.02 13.05 -25.78
C SER A 702 3.17 13.97 -25.35
N LEU A 703 3.00 14.71 -24.26
CA LEU A 703 4.05 15.57 -23.71
C LEU A 703 5.16 14.74 -23.06
N ILE A 704 6.40 15.25 -23.10
CA ILE A 704 7.52 14.70 -22.35
C ILE A 704 7.92 15.71 -21.28
N HIS A 705 7.70 15.36 -20.02
CA HIS A 705 7.90 16.26 -18.87
C HIS A 705 9.34 16.24 -18.36
N MET A 706 10.16 17.18 -18.84
CA MET A 706 11.48 17.47 -18.26
C MET A 706 11.48 18.70 -17.34
N ASP A 707 10.32 19.33 -17.16
CA ASP A 707 10.07 20.54 -16.38
C ASP A 707 9.67 20.27 -14.92
N SER A 708 9.50 19.00 -14.56
CA SER A 708 9.11 18.53 -13.22
C SER A 708 10.33 18.10 -12.40
N ASP A 709 10.27 18.27 -11.07
CA ASP A 709 11.32 17.82 -10.13
C ASP A 709 11.13 16.37 -9.63
N GLN A 710 10.33 15.59 -10.35
CA GLN A 710 10.04 14.19 -10.02
C GLN A 710 11.02 13.22 -10.70
N SER A 711 11.16 12.02 -10.13
CA SER A 711 11.89 10.91 -10.72
C SER A 711 10.91 9.86 -11.25
N PHE A 712 11.07 9.52 -12.52
CA PHE A 712 10.34 8.47 -13.24
C PHE A 712 11.23 7.25 -13.50
N LEU A 713 12.27 7.07 -12.69
CA LEU A 713 13.10 5.87 -12.71
C LEU A 713 12.32 4.64 -12.20
N PRO A 714 12.75 3.42 -12.57
CA PRO A 714 12.15 2.20 -12.05
C PRO A 714 12.16 2.13 -10.52
N ILE A 715 11.24 1.40 -9.91
CA ILE A 715 11.14 1.24 -8.46
C ILE A 715 11.58 -0.17 -8.05
N PRO A 716 12.60 -0.30 -7.18
CA PRO A 716 13.05 -1.57 -6.63
C PRO A 716 11.95 -2.39 -5.94
N SER A 717 12.14 -3.70 -5.91
CA SER A 717 11.17 -4.64 -5.33
C SER A 717 10.97 -4.39 -3.83
N SER A 718 12.04 -4.15 -3.09
CA SER A 718 12.00 -3.80 -1.65
C SER A 718 11.11 -2.59 -1.33
N ILE A 719 11.04 -1.60 -2.22
CA ILE A 719 10.14 -0.43 -2.08
C ILE A 719 8.70 -0.86 -2.29
N LYS A 720 8.42 -1.64 -3.33
CA LYS A 720 7.08 -2.19 -3.57
C LYS A 720 6.60 -3.04 -2.40
N ALA A 721 7.49 -3.87 -1.84
CA ALA A 721 7.22 -4.68 -0.65
C ALA A 721 6.84 -3.80 0.55
N SER A 722 7.66 -2.79 0.84
CA SER A 722 7.48 -1.90 1.99
C SER A 722 6.21 -1.06 1.88
N ILE A 723 5.86 -0.60 0.67
CA ILE A 723 4.59 0.08 0.39
C ILE A 723 3.43 -0.89 0.67
N PHE A 724 3.42 -2.07 0.05
CA PHE A 724 2.32 -3.02 0.20
C PHE A 724 2.11 -3.43 1.66
N GLU A 725 3.19 -3.81 2.35
CA GLU A 725 3.16 -4.21 3.76
C GLU A 725 2.58 -3.12 4.65
N SER A 726 2.97 -1.84 4.42
CA SER A 726 2.45 -0.74 5.22
C SER A 726 0.91 -0.68 5.17
N PHE A 727 0.29 -0.88 4.01
CA PHE A 727 -1.16 -0.89 3.91
C PHE A 727 -1.79 -2.21 4.38
N ALA A 728 -1.07 -3.33 4.28
CA ALA A 728 -1.55 -4.66 4.66
C ALA A 728 -1.63 -4.85 6.19
N ARG A 729 -0.75 -4.20 6.96
CA ARG A 729 -0.74 -4.26 8.43
C ARG A 729 -2.00 -3.63 9.04
N GLN A 730 -2.27 -4.02 10.28
CA GLN A 730 -3.33 -3.45 11.11
C GLN A 730 -2.77 -3.01 12.46
N ASN A 731 -3.42 -2.02 13.08
CA ASN A 731 -3.14 -1.56 14.44
C ASN A 731 -1.65 -1.21 14.69
N MET A 732 -1.02 -0.49 13.76
CA MET A 732 0.36 -0.04 13.93
C MET A 732 0.49 0.84 15.17
N THR A 733 1.48 0.54 15.99
CA THR A 733 1.81 1.35 17.16
C THR A 733 2.57 2.62 16.77
N GLU A 734 2.60 3.60 17.67
CA GLU A 734 3.39 4.81 17.47
C GLU A 734 4.90 4.49 17.37
N SER A 735 5.39 3.50 18.10
CA SER A 735 6.79 3.09 18.02
C SER A 735 7.14 2.49 16.65
N GLU A 736 6.24 1.73 16.03
CA GLU A 736 6.40 1.18 14.67
C GLU A 736 6.42 2.26 13.60
N THR A 737 5.71 3.37 13.81
CA THR A 737 5.59 4.48 12.85
C THR A 737 6.50 5.68 13.17
N ASN A 738 7.19 5.67 14.31
CA ASN A 738 8.13 6.73 14.68
C ASN A 738 9.41 6.65 13.84
N VAL A 739 9.53 7.59 12.89
CA VAL A 739 10.66 7.68 11.94
C VAL A 739 11.84 8.49 12.51
N THR A 740 11.63 9.26 13.58
CA THR A 740 12.60 10.23 14.12
C THR A 740 13.99 9.62 14.38
N PRO A 741 14.13 8.45 15.04
CA PRO A 741 15.45 7.84 15.25
C PRO A 741 16.16 7.50 13.95
N SER A 742 15.43 6.95 12.98
CA SER A 742 15.96 6.56 11.67
C SER A 742 16.40 7.78 10.85
N ILE A 743 15.68 8.91 10.94
CA ILE A 743 16.10 10.17 10.30
C ILE A 743 17.37 10.73 10.94
N LYS A 744 17.45 10.76 12.29
CA LYS A 744 18.68 11.22 12.98
C LYS A 744 19.90 10.46 12.51
N GLN A 745 19.78 9.13 12.47
CA GLN A 745 20.84 8.27 12.00
C GLN A 745 21.18 8.48 10.53
N PHE A 746 20.16 8.56 9.67
CA PHE A 746 20.34 8.83 8.24
C PHE A 746 21.09 10.14 8.00
N VAL A 747 20.67 11.23 8.64
CA VAL A 747 21.26 12.56 8.46
C VAL A 747 22.68 12.61 9.01
N SER A 748 22.91 12.04 10.20
CA SER A 748 24.24 11.93 10.79
C SER A 748 25.21 11.15 9.89
N ARG A 749 24.79 9.99 9.39
CA ARG A 749 25.63 9.13 8.53
C ARG A 749 25.96 9.77 7.17
N ASN A 750 25.00 10.45 6.56
CA ASN A 750 25.13 10.92 5.17
C ASN A 750 25.68 12.33 5.03
N TYR A 751 25.50 13.17 6.05
CA TYR A 751 25.88 14.58 5.99
C TYR A 751 26.72 15.03 7.19
N GLY A 752 26.90 14.18 8.21
CA GLY A 752 27.56 14.57 9.46
C GLY A 752 26.83 15.68 10.21
N PHE A 753 25.54 15.91 9.96
CA PHE A 753 24.82 17.02 10.58
C PHE A 753 24.42 16.67 12.03
N PRO A 754 24.66 17.58 13.00
CA PRO A 754 24.43 17.31 14.42
C PRO A 754 22.94 17.20 14.74
N THR A 755 22.57 16.11 15.42
CA THR A 755 21.18 15.79 15.82
C THR A 755 21.11 15.42 17.29
N ASP A 756 21.58 16.34 18.14
CA ASP A 756 21.58 16.17 19.59
C ASP A 756 20.16 16.05 20.18
N ASN A 757 20.06 15.95 21.51
CA ASN A 757 18.77 15.82 22.19
C ASN A 757 17.90 17.08 22.11
N SER A 758 18.46 18.23 21.74
CA SER A 758 17.72 19.49 21.57
C SER A 758 17.18 19.69 20.16
N ALA A 759 17.65 18.89 19.19
CA ALA A 759 17.18 18.90 17.81
C ALA A 759 15.74 18.39 17.68
N GLU A 760 14.85 19.25 17.23
CA GLU A 760 13.45 18.93 16.89
C GLU A 760 13.36 18.45 15.45
N ILE A 761 12.66 17.33 15.23
CA ILE A 761 12.46 16.75 13.89
C ILE A 761 10.99 16.83 13.51
N ILE A 762 10.72 17.56 12.45
CA ILE A 762 9.39 17.79 11.91
C ILE A 762 9.32 17.12 10.54
N TYR A 763 8.19 16.49 10.23
CA TYR A 763 7.98 15.84 8.94
C TYR A 763 6.63 16.23 8.34
N ALA A 764 6.60 16.31 7.01
CA ALA A 764 5.45 16.64 6.19
C ALA A 764 5.32 15.67 5.02
N GLU A 765 4.18 15.68 4.32
CA GLU A 765 4.08 14.96 3.05
C GLU A 765 5.11 15.45 2.03
N ASN A 766 5.41 16.76 1.98
CA ASN A 766 6.38 17.30 1.02
C ASN A 766 7.38 18.26 1.67
N SER A 767 8.62 18.27 1.15
CA SER A 767 9.64 19.23 1.54
C SER A 767 9.24 20.68 1.21
N THR A 768 8.46 20.89 0.15
CA THR A 768 7.90 22.21 -0.21
C THR A 768 7.10 22.83 0.94
N ALA A 769 6.15 22.09 1.51
CA ALA A 769 5.35 22.57 2.62
C ALA A 769 6.21 22.94 3.86
N LEU A 770 7.30 22.21 4.11
CA LEU A 770 8.25 22.54 5.19
C LEU A 770 9.02 23.83 4.88
N PHE A 771 9.50 23.97 3.65
CA PHE A 771 10.20 25.16 3.18
C PHE A 771 9.30 26.39 3.30
N ASP A 772 8.04 26.31 2.89
CA ASP A 772 7.11 27.44 2.97
C ASP A 772 6.85 27.88 4.40
N LYS A 773 6.77 26.94 5.35
CA LYS A 773 6.70 27.32 6.78
C LYS A 773 7.98 28.03 7.24
N LEU A 774 9.18 27.64 6.77
CA LEU A 774 10.40 28.39 7.05
C LEU A 774 10.39 29.80 6.45
N VAL A 775 9.80 29.98 5.26
CA VAL A 775 9.59 31.31 4.68
C VAL A 775 8.70 32.16 5.59
N LEU A 776 7.63 31.60 6.17
CA LEU A 776 6.79 32.31 7.15
C LEU A 776 7.56 32.67 8.42
N CYS A 777 8.45 31.80 8.89
CA CYS A 777 9.35 32.10 10.00
C CYS A 777 10.25 33.31 9.66
N CYS A 778 10.84 33.33 8.45
CA CYS A 778 11.64 34.45 7.96
C CYS A 778 10.86 35.77 7.95
N ILE A 779 9.63 35.75 7.44
CA ILE A 779 8.73 36.92 7.42
C ILE A 779 8.44 37.41 8.84
N LYS A 780 8.13 36.50 9.77
CA LYS A 780 7.81 36.84 11.16
C LYS A 780 8.98 37.50 11.90
N GLU A 781 10.21 37.18 11.52
CA GLU A 781 11.42 37.82 12.06
C GLU A 781 11.81 39.12 11.33
N GLY A 782 11.05 39.54 10.32
CA GLY A 782 11.40 40.66 9.45
C GLY A 782 12.71 40.41 8.70
N GLY A 783 12.97 39.14 8.34
CA GLY A 783 14.18 38.68 7.67
C GLY A 783 14.17 38.88 6.17
N THR A 784 15.37 38.78 5.57
CA THR A 784 15.59 38.83 4.12
C THR A 784 16.14 37.49 3.65
N LEU A 785 15.38 36.79 2.80
CA LEU A 785 15.73 35.48 2.27
C LEU A 785 16.65 35.62 1.03
N CYS A 786 17.88 35.15 1.18
CA CYS A 786 18.94 35.21 0.20
C CYS A 786 19.03 33.88 -0.56
N PHE A 787 18.78 33.91 -1.87
CA PHE A 787 18.92 32.74 -2.75
C PHE A 787 20.13 32.91 -3.68
N PRO A 788 20.98 31.89 -3.88
CA PRO A 788 21.92 31.91 -4.99
C PRO A 788 21.18 31.98 -6.34
N ALA A 789 21.69 32.76 -7.29
CA ALA A 789 21.33 32.58 -8.69
C ALA A 789 21.65 31.12 -9.09
N GLY A 790 20.71 30.41 -9.73
CA GLY A 790 20.80 28.96 -9.86
C GLY A 790 20.17 28.17 -8.71
N SER A 791 19.16 28.73 -8.04
CA SER A 791 18.31 28.00 -7.08
C SER A 791 17.12 27.34 -7.78
N ASN A 792 16.41 26.46 -7.07
CA ASN A 792 15.13 25.93 -7.54
C ASN A 792 14.09 27.07 -7.72
N GLY A 793 13.61 27.24 -8.95
CA GLY A 793 12.67 28.31 -9.31
C GLY A 793 11.32 28.25 -8.59
N ASN A 794 10.89 27.05 -8.18
CA ASN A 794 9.63 26.88 -7.46
C ASN A 794 9.73 27.48 -6.05
N TYR A 795 10.85 27.29 -5.33
CA TYR A 795 11.04 27.90 -4.01
C TYR A 795 11.16 29.42 -4.05
N VAL A 796 11.83 29.96 -5.08
CA VAL A 796 11.87 31.41 -5.29
C VAL A 796 10.48 31.96 -5.57
N SER A 797 9.68 31.25 -6.38
CA SER A 797 8.30 31.63 -6.70
C SER A 797 7.37 31.51 -5.49
N ALA A 798 7.51 30.46 -4.68
CA ALA A 798 6.74 30.26 -3.45
C ALA A 798 7.06 31.36 -2.41
N ALA A 799 8.33 31.71 -2.24
CA ALA A 799 8.73 32.81 -1.35
C ALA A 799 8.17 34.17 -1.81
N LYS A 800 8.16 34.43 -3.13
CA LYS A 800 7.51 35.63 -3.71
C LYS A 800 6.00 35.61 -3.50
N PHE A 801 5.36 34.45 -3.67
CA PHE A 801 3.92 34.28 -3.47
C PHE A 801 3.52 34.56 -2.02
N LEU A 802 4.36 34.13 -1.06
CA LEU A 802 4.22 34.43 0.37
C LEU A 802 4.64 35.86 0.75
N GLN A 803 5.05 36.68 -0.21
CA GLN A 803 5.46 38.08 -0.03
C GLN A 803 6.69 38.25 0.88
N ALA A 804 7.61 37.29 0.86
CA ALA A 804 8.88 37.41 1.59
C ALA A 804 9.80 38.46 0.95
N SER A 805 10.60 39.14 1.79
CA SER A 805 11.73 39.96 1.32
C SER A 805 12.81 39.04 0.78
N ILE A 806 13.16 39.17 -0.50
CA ILE A 806 14.08 38.26 -1.19
C ILE A 806 15.23 39.04 -1.83
N VAL A 807 16.45 38.50 -1.73
CA VAL A 807 17.62 38.97 -2.47
C VAL A 807 18.25 37.80 -3.22
N ILE A 808 18.59 38.01 -4.49
CA ILE A 808 19.33 37.02 -5.28
C ILE A 808 20.82 37.31 -5.15
N VAL A 809 21.57 36.33 -4.62
CA VAL A 809 23.03 36.38 -4.51
C VAL A 809 23.62 35.99 -5.87
N PRO A 810 24.40 36.87 -6.52
CA PRO A 810 24.98 36.58 -7.83
C PRO A 810 26.02 35.46 -7.70
N THR A 811 25.88 34.43 -8.52
CA THR A 811 26.82 33.31 -8.64
C THR A 811 27.45 33.32 -10.04
N ASN A 812 28.48 32.51 -10.26
CA ASN A 812 29.22 32.51 -11.51
C ASN A 812 29.45 31.09 -12.05
N VAL A 813 29.61 31.00 -13.37
CA VAL A 813 29.75 29.72 -14.08
C VAL A 813 31.03 28.96 -13.71
N ASN A 814 32.13 29.65 -13.42
CA ASN A 814 33.42 29.02 -13.11
C ASN A 814 33.38 28.25 -11.78
N GLU A 815 32.53 28.69 -10.85
CA GLU A 815 32.28 28.03 -9.56
C GLU A 815 31.06 27.09 -9.63
N GLY A 816 30.57 26.74 -10.82
CA GLY A 816 29.39 25.87 -10.98
C GLY A 816 28.08 26.49 -10.45
N PHE A 817 28.02 27.82 -10.39
CA PHE A 817 26.95 28.61 -9.75
C PHE A 817 26.78 28.35 -8.24
N LYS A 818 27.85 27.92 -7.56
CA LYS A 818 27.89 27.81 -6.09
C LYS A 818 28.01 29.18 -5.41
N LEU A 819 27.57 29.24 -4.15
CA LEU A 819 27.86 30.36 -3.25
C LEU A 819 29.34 30.34 -2.86
N THR A 820 29.93 31.53 -2.73
CA THR A 820 31.30 31.73 -2.27
C THR A 820 31.35 32.80 -1.20
N GLU A 821 32.37 32.81 -0.34
CA GLU A 821 32.56 33.85 0.69
C GLU A 821 32.45 35.26 0.10
N LYS A 822 33.11 35.50 -1.04
CA LYS A 822 33.17 36.81 -1.70
C LYS A 822 31.81 37.31 -2.16
N THR A 823 31.02 36.43 -2.79
CA THR A 823 29.69 36.80 -3.32
C THR A 823 28.67 36.97 -2.20
N LEU A 824 28.79 36.15 -1.15
CA LEU A 824 27.88 36.14 -0.02
C LEU A 824 28.09 37.32 0.92
N SER A 825 29.34 37.66 1.26
CA SER A 825 29.66 38.74 2.22
C SER A 825 29.04 40.08 1.81
N GLY A 826 29.14 40.45 0.53
CA GLY A 826 28.60 41.74 0.04
C GLY A 826 27.08 41.84 0.15
N VAL A 827 26.35 40.72 0.01
CA VAL A 827 24.90 40.69 0.20
C VAL A 827 24.53 40.72 1.68
N LEU A 828 25.20 39.90 2.49
CA LEU A 828 24.91 39.78 3.92
C LEU A 828 25.21 41.04 4.73
N GLU A 829 26.11 41.91 4.24
CA GLU A 829 26.36 43.23 4.84
C GLU A 829 25.15 44.16 4.79
N THR A 830 24.30 44.00 3.78
CA THR A 830 23.15 44.89 3.54
C THR A 830 21.81 44.28 3.94
N ALA A 831 21.75 42.95 4.04
CA ALA A 831 20.54 42.22 4.37
C ALA A 831 20.18 42.36 5.86
N LYS A 832 18.91 42.70 6.14
CA LYS A 832 18.37 42.71 7.50
C LYS A 832 17.97 41.29 7.90
N ASN A 833 18.44 40.81 9.06
CA ASN A 833 18.20 39.48 9.59
C ASN A 833 18.30 38.41 8.48
N PRO A 834 19.50 38.21 7.90
CA PRO A 834 19.64 37.42 6.68
C PRO A 834 19.28 35.96 6.90
N TRP A 835 18.47 35.41 6.00
CA TRP A 835 18.22 33.98 5.86
C TRP A 835 18.90 33.49 4.57
N VAL A 836 19.70 32.44 4.60
CA VAL A 836 20.46 31.97 3.42
C VAL A 836 19.99 30.58 3.03
N TYR A 837 19.51 30.42 1.79
CA TYR A 837 19.15 29.12 1.22
C TYR A 837 20.35 28.48 0.52
N ILE A 838 20.61 27.21 0.80
CA ILE A 838 21.69 26.43 0.19
C ILE A 838 21.13 25.07 -0.22
N SER A 839 21.12 24.77 -1.53
CA SER A 839 20.88 23.41 -2.03
C SER A 839 22.19 22.63 -2.02
N GLY A 840 22.29 21.59 -1.18
CA GLY A 840 23.47 20.74 -1.16
C GLY A 840 23.30 19.44 -0.37
N PRO A 841 24.18 18.44 -0.54
CA PRO A 841 25.45 18.53 -1.27
C PRO A 841 25.39 18.77 -2.77
N THR A 842 24.34 18.28 -3.42
CA THR A 842 24.08 18.53 -4.84
C THR A 842 23.31 19.84 -5.03
N VAL A 843 23.86 20.76 -5.83
CA VAL A 843 23.20 22.00 -6.22
C VAL A 843 22.11 21.71 -7.25
N ASN A 844 20.87 22.12 -6.99
CA ASN A 844 19.80 22.08 -7.99
C ASN A 844 19.52 23.50 -8.51
N PRO A 845 19.60 23.74 -9.84
CA PRO A 845 19.59 22.74 -10.91
C PRO A 845 20.95 22.34 -11.52
N THR A 846 22.07 22.93 -11.11
CA THR A 846 23.33 22.78 -11.87
C THR A 846 24.00 21.40 -11.76
N GLY A 847 23.69 20.62 -10.72
CA GLY A 847 24.32 19.32 -10.47
C GLY A 847 25.78 19.41 -10.00
N SER A 848 26.25 20.62 -9.66
CA SER A 848 27.55 20.83 -9.02
C SER A 848 27.54 20.33 -7.58
N LEU A 849 28.71 19.91 -7.09
CA LEU A 849 28.90 19.42 -5.72
C LEU A 849 29.67 20.45 -4.89
N TYR A 850 29.16 20.73 -3.69
CA TYR A 850 29.87 21.46 -2.67
C TYR A 850 30.88 20.54 -1.95
N SER A 851 32.12 20.98 -1.79
CA SER A 851 33.09 20.30 -0.90
C SER A 851 32.85 20.68 0.57
N ASN A 852 33.50 19.96 1.50
CA ASN A 852 33.46 20.34 2.92
C ASN A 852 34.13 21.69 3.17
N ASP A 853 35.23 21.97 2.48
CA ASP A 853 35.99 23.22 2.62
C ASP A 853 35.16 24.42 2.13
N GLU A 854 34.49 24.27 0.98
CA GLU A 854 33.57 25.30 0.45
C GLU A 854 32.41 25.58 1.42
N MET A 855 31.82 24.52 2.00
CA MET A 855 30.77 24.68 2.99
C MET A 855 31.28 25.34 4.27
N GLN A 856 32.53 25.08 4.68
CA GLN A 856 33.13 25.72 5.83
C GLN A 856 33.28 27.23 5.61
N GLU A 857 33.74 27.66 4.44
CA GLU A 857 33.84 29.08 4.08
C GLU A 857 32.46 29.76 4.03
N VAL A 858 31.49 29.13 3.38
CA VAL A 858 30.12 29.66 3.23
C VAL A 858 29.41 29.78 4.59
N LEU A 859 29.45 28.72 5.41
CA LEU A 859 28.84 28.73 6.73
C LEU A 859 29.56 29.67 7.70
N GLY A 860 30.90 29.75 7.62
CA GLY A 860 31.69 30.71 8.39
C GLY A 860 31.31 32.16 8.07
N THR A 861 31.09 32.45 6.78
CA THR A 861 30.57 33.75 6.33
C THR A 861 29.17 34.02 6.90
N CYS A 862 28.26 33.06 6.81
CA CYS A 862 26.91 33.20 7.38
C CYS A 862 26.96 33.48 8.89
N ALA A 863 27.84 32.78 9.61
CA ALA A 863 27.99 32.90 11.06
C ALA A 863 28.55 34.27 11.49
N LYS A 864 29.50 34.84 10.72
CA LYS A 864 30.02 36.20 10.89
C LYS A 864 28.90 37.25 10.87
N TYR A 865 27.93 37.10 9.95
CA TYR A 865 26.80 38.03 9.85
C TYR A 865 25.61 37.65 10.75
N GLY A 866 25.62 36.46 11.36
CA GLY A 866 24.56 36.00 12.24
C GLY A 866 23.31 35.54 11.48
N ALA A 867 23.51 34.98 10.28
CA ALA A 867 22.44 34.56 9.39
C ALA A 867 21.76 33.26 9.84
N ARG A 868 20.48 33.09 9.50
CA ARG A 868 19.80 31.79 9.61
C ARG A 868 19.99 31.02 8.30
N VAL A 869 20.59 29.84 8.35
CA VAL A 869 20.90 29.06 7.15
C VAL A 869 19.89 27.92 6.99
N ILE A 870 19.33 27.78 5.79
CA ILE A 870 18.50 26.66 5.38
C ILE A 870 19.31 25.80 4.40
N ILE A 871 19.68 24.59 4.82
CA ILE A 871 20.31 23.59 3.95
C ILE A 871 19.24 22.63 3.42
N ASP A 872 19.12 22.56 2.10
CA ASP A 872 18.22 21.66 1.39
C ASP A 872 18.97 20.46 0.80
N THR A 873 18.68 19.28 1.32
CA THR A 873 19.29 18.02 0.90
C THR A 873 18.42 17.22 -0.09
N SER A 874 17.25 17.74 -0.47
CA SER A 874 16.22 17.01 -1.26
C SER A 874 16.69 16.53 -2.63
N PHE A 875 17.68 17.21 -3.21
CA PHE A 875 18.21 16.92 -4.55
C PHE A 875 19.46 16.03 -4.56
N SER A 876 19.86 15.53 -3.39
CA SER A 876 21.09 14.75 -3.20
C SER A 876 20.80 13.25 -3.04
N GLY A 877 21.83 12.41 -3.24
CA GLY A 877 21.79 10.96 -3.08
C GLY A 877 22.01 10.14 -4.36
N LEU A 878 22.13 10.80 -5.51
CA LEU A 878 22.39 10.19 -6.82
C LEU A 878 23.59 10.87 -7.50
N GLU A 879 24.69 10.98 -6.77
CA GLU A 879 25.96 11.52 -7.25
C GLU A 879 26.72 10.47 -8.10
N PHE A 880 27.02 10.77 -9.36
CA PHE A 880 27.66 9.82 -10.28
C PHE A 880 29.13 10.12 -10.62
N ASP A 881 29.63 11.30 -10.26
CA ASP A 881 31.03 11.68 -10.38
C ASP A 881 31.58 12.07 -9.00
N TYR A 882 31.75 11.06 -8.15
CA TYR A 882 32.10 11.21 -6.73
C TYR A 882 33.55 10.80 -6.39
N GLU A 883 34.36 10.40 -7.38
CA GLU A 883 35.76 10.03 -7.15
C GLU A 883 36.54 11.24 -6.59
N GLY A 884 37.06 11.10 -5.37
CA GLY A 884 37.82 12.16 -4.70
C GLY A 884 36.99 13.20 -3.93
N TRP A 885 35.65 13.22 -4.05
CA TRP A 885 34.80 14.19 -3.35
C TRP A 885 34.74 13.97 -1.83
N GLY A 886 34.84 12.72 -1.38
CA GLY A 886 34.93 12.37 0.05
C GLY A 886 33.63 12.50 0.86
N GLY A 887 32.54 12.99 0.26
CA GLY A 887 31.25 13.15 0.93
C GLY A 887 31.19 14.35 1.87
N TRP A 888 30.00 14.65 2.37
CA TRP A 888 29.80 15.70 3.38
C TRP A 888 29.95 15.17 4.81
N ASN A 889 30.69 15.92 5.63
CA ASN A 889 30.69 15.79 7.08
C ASN A 889 30.69 17.18 7.73
N LEU A 890 29.49 17.70 7.95
CA LEU A 890 29.27 19.03 8.50
C LEU A 890 29.54 19.12 10.02
N HIS A 891 29.79 18.01 10.70
CA HIS A 891 29.91 17.97 12.17
C HIS A 891 31.00 18.91 12.65
N ARG A 892 32.20 18.79 12.06
CA ARG A 892 33.37 19.59 12.43
C ARG A 892 33.09 21.08 12.23
N CYS A 893 32.67 21.45 11.02
CA CYS A 893 32.36 22.83 10.67
C CYS A 893 31.32 23.45 11.62
N LEU A 894 30.20 22.77 11.87
CA LEU A 894 29.14 23.30 12.72
C LEU A 894 29.55 23.37 14.20
N SER A 895 30.37 22.42 14.67
CA SER A 895 30.90 22.43 16.05
C SER A 895 31.89 23.57 16.31
N GLU A 896 32.71 23.95 15.32
CA GLU A 896 33.63 25.07 15.43
C GLU A 896 32.88 26.42 15.43
N LEU A 897 31.79 26.53 14.65
CA LEU A 897 30.99 27.74 14.53
C LEU A 897 30.04 27.99 15.71
N SER A 898 29.50 26.94 16.34
CA SER A 898 28.54 27.08 17.44
C SER A 898 29.13 27.72 18.71
N SER A 899 30.44 27.67 18.89
CA SER A 899 31.14 28.20 20.07
C SER A 899 31.66 29.64 19.91
N SER A 900 31.72 30.16 18.68
CA SER A 900 32.51 31.34 18.33
C SER A 900 31.71 32.49 17.68
N CYS A 901 30.40 32.32 17.47
CA CYS A 901 29.61 33.16 16.56
C CYS A 901 28.47 33.94 17.24
N LYS A 902 27.82 34.83 16.47
CA LYS A 902 26.67 35.61 16.94
C LYS A 902 25.53 34.69 17.40
N PRO A 903 24.79 35.03 18.48
CA PRO A 903 23.69 34.21 18.98
C PRO A 903 22.55 33.94 17.99
N SER A 904 22.40 34.79 16.97
CA SER A 904 21.36 34.66 15.94
C SER A 904 21.69 33.64 14.84
N PHE A 905 22.94 33.19 14.74
CA PHE A 905 23.31 32.20 13.73
C PHE A 905 22.73 30.83 14.10
N CYS A 906 21.97 30.25 13.17
CA CYS A 906 21.52 28.88 13.29
C CYS A 906 21.49 28.20 11.92
N VAL A 907 21.65 26.87 11.91
CA VAL A 907 21.55 26.08 10.68
C VAL A 907 20.40 25.10 10.83
N SER A 908 19.46 25.16 9.90
CA SER A 908 18.36 24.21 9.76
C SER A 908 18.64 23.33 8.55
N LEU A 909 18.36 22.04 8.68
CA LEU A 909 18.51 21.10 7.57
C LEU A 909 17.13 20.53 7.24
N PHE A 910 16.73 20.64 5.98
CA PHE A 910 15.55 19.96 5.48
C PHE A 910 15.88 19.11 4.25
N GLY A 911 15.03 18.14 3.96
CA GLY A 911 15.27 17.21 2.86
C GLY A 911 14.04 16.39 2.48
N GLY A 912 14.01 16.01 1.22
CA GLY A 912 13.20 14.92 0.69
C GLY A 912 13.97 13.61 0.67
N LEU A 913 13.22 12.50 0.73
CA LEU A 913 13.80 11.15 0.71
C LEU A 913 13.63 10.44 -0.65
N SER A 914 12.90 11.04 -1.59
CA SER A 914 12.47 10.42 -2.85
C SER A 914 13.64 9.93 -3.71
N LEU A 915 14.60 10.81 -4.03
CA LEU A 915 15.72 10.48 -4.92
C LEU A 915 16.65 9.44 -4.31
N LYS A 916 17.14 9.68 -3.10
CA LYS A 916 18.10 8.80 -2.44
C LYS A 916 17.56 7.40 -2.14
N MET A 917 16.27 7.30 -1.84
CA MET A 917 15.62 6.01 -1.59
C MET A 917 15.01 5.40 -2.86
N LEU A 918 15.20 6.00 -4.04
CA LEU A 918 14.63 5.57 -5.32
C LEU A 918 13.10 5.41 -5.28
N ASN A 919 12.42 6.22 -4.46
CA ASN A 919 10.98 6.19 -4.34
C ASN A 919 10.37 7.44 -5.02
N GLY A 920 9.63 7.23 -6.11
CA GLY A 920 8.88 8.30 -6.79
C GLY A 920 7.45 8.49 -6.28
N VAL A 921 7.04 7.69 -5.29
CA VAL A 921 5.62 7.49 -4.95
C VAL A 921 5.29 7.94 -3.54
N LEU A 922 6.16 7.62 -2.58
CA LEU A 922 5.96 8.05 -1.20
C LEU A 922 6.36 9.52 -1.12
N ARG A 923 5.48 10.33 -0.53
CA ARG A 923 5.75 11.75 -0.28
C ARG A 923 6.13 11.87 1.19
N PHE A 924 7.39 12.24 1.43
CA PHE A 924 7.91 12.44 2.77
C PHE A 924 9.05 13.49 2.74
N GLY A 925 8.82 14.61 3.41
CA GLY A 925 9.82 15.61 3.71
C GLY A 925 10.13 15.65 5.21
N PHE A 926 11.37 15.97 5.57
CA PHE A 926 11.77 16.19 6.96
C PHE A 926 12.52 17.52 7.12
N LEU A 927 12.45 18.08 8.32
CA LEU A 927 13.10 19.31 8.76
C LEU A 927 13.68 19.08 10.15
N ILE A 928 14.91 19.53 10.36
CA ILE A 928 15.63 19.48 11.62
C ILE A 928 15.93 20.92 12.06
N LEU A 929 15.44 21.28 13.24
CA LEU A 929 15.65 22.57 13.88
C LEU A 929 16.40 22.38 15.20
N ASN A 930 17.47 23.13 15.42
CA ASN A 930 18.29 23.04 16.63
C ASN A 930 18.23 24.30 17.50
N GLU A 931 17.40 25.29 17.13
CA GLU A 931 17.31 26.59 17.81
C GLU A 931 15.91 26.76 18.41
N PRO A 932 15.77 26.84 19.75
CA PRO A 932 14.46 26.86 20.44
C PRO A 932 13.52 27.98 19.99
N VAL A 933 14.02 29.20 19.75
CA VAL A 933 13.17 30.33 19.34
C VAL A 933 12.57 30.07 17.96
N LEU A 934 13.35 29.53 17.02
CA LEU A 934 12.86 29.14 15.71
C LEU A 934 11.84 27.98 15.79
N ILE A 935 12.04 27.02 16.69
CA ILE A 935 11.09 25.93 16.94
C ILE A 935 9.74 26.50 17.41
N ASP A 936 9.76 27.38 18.41
CA ASP A 936 8.55 28.03 18.91
C ASP A 936 7.84 28.86 17.83
N ILE A 937 8.62 29.59 17.03
CA ILE A 937 8.10 30.35 15.88
C ILE A 937 7.44 29.41 14.87
N PHE A 938 8.11 28.32 14.50
CA PHE A 938 7.59 27.35 13.54
C PHE A 938 6.24 26.78 13.98
N TYR A 939 6.12 26.41 15.26
CA TYR A 939 4.88 25.86 15.83
C TYR A 939 3.72 26.86 15.91
N THR A 940 3.94 28.16 15.64
CA THR A 940 2.85 29.12 15.49
C THR A 940 2.07 29.00 14.16
N PHE A 941 2.53 28.16 13.23
CA PHE A 941 1.90 27.91 11.93
C PHE A 941 1.38 26.44 11.78
N PRO A 942 0.19 26.10 12.35
CA PRO A 942 -0.24 24.71 12.56
C PRO A 942 -0.77 23.92 11.34
N GLY A 943 -0.73 24.46 10.11
CA GLY A 943 -1.35 23.88 8.91
C GLY A 943 -0.50 22.91 8.07
N LEU A 944 0.46 22.20 8.67
CA LEU A 944 1.32 21.27 7.92
C LEU A 944 0.61 19.93 7.68
N SER A 945 0.52 19.49 6.41
CA SER A 945 0.04 18.13 6.09
C SER A 945 1.02 17.08 6.60
N ARG A 946 0.60 16.25 7.55
CA ARG A 946 1.43 15.18 8.11
C ARG A 946 1.33 13.92 7.24
N PRO A 947 2.44 13.22 7.00
CA PRO A 947 2.41 11.96 6.31
C PRO A 947 1.66 10.90 7.12
N HIS A 948 0.77 10.19 6.44
CA HIS A 948 -0.01 9.09 6.99
C HIS A 948 0.86 8.03 7.68
N SER A 949 0.33 7.36 8.70
CA SER A 949 0.97 6.26 9.44
C SER A 949 1.59 5.18 8.55
N THR A 950 0.94 4.79 7.44
CA THR A 950 1.52 3.79 6.51
C THR A 950 2.73 4.32 5.75
N VAL A 951 2.72 5.59 5.35
CA VAL A 951 3.90 6.24 4.73
C VAL A 951 5.05 6.29 5.73
N ARG A 952 4.78 6.70 6.98
CA ARG A 952 5.79 6.72 8.04
C ARG A 952 6.39 5.33 8.30
N TYR A 953 5.56 4.29 8.36
CA TYR A 953 6.03 2.91 8.49
C TYR A 953 6.92 2.50 7.31
N ALA A 954 6.47 2.74 6.07
CA ALA A 954 7.22 2.39 4.88
C ALA A 954 8.58 3.11 4.83
N ILE A 955 8.61 4.41 5.14
CA ILE A 955 9.85 5.19 5.18
C ILE A 955 10.79 4.66 6.26
N LYS A 956 10.30 4.41 7.49
CA LYS A 956 11.11 3.85 8.57
C LYS A 956 11.73 2.50 8.17
N LYS A 957 10.93 1.61 7.58
CA LYS A 957 11.40 0.30 7.11
C LYS A 957 12.48 0.45 6.05
N LEU A 958 12.26 1.30 5.06
CA LEU A 958 13.23 1.52 3.99
C LEU A 958 14.53 2.17 4.49
N LEU A 959 14.47 3.10 5.44
CA LEU A 959 15.67 3.65 6.09
C LEU A 959 16.46 2.54 6.80
N GLY A 960 15.80 1.61 7.48
CA GLY A 960 16.44 0.44 8.07
C GLY A 960 17.10 -0.48 7.03
N LEU A 961 16.45 -0.71 5.88
CA LEU A 961 17.04 -1.51 4.79
C LEU A 961 18.26 -0.84 4.17
N MET A 962 18.26 0.49 4.04
CA MET A 962 19.42 1.25 3.57
C MET A 962 20.57 1.19 4.57
N GLU A 963 20.25 1.27 5.87
CA GLU A 963 21.25 1.19 6.94
C GLU A 963 21.99 -0.15 6.89
N GLN A 964 21.22 -1.23 6.73
CA GLN A 964 21.68 -2.61 6.61
C GLN A 964 22.35 -2.92 5.25
N GLN A 965 22.36 -1.97 4.31
CA GLN A 965 22.87 -2.15 2.94
C GLN A 965 22.26 -3.38 2.27
N SER A 966 20.93 -3.52 2.35
CA SER A 966 20.20 -4.57 1.66
C SER A 966 20.59 -4.60 0.18
N ALA A 967 20.98 -5.79 -0.32
CA ALA A 967 21.51 -5.97 -1.67
C ALA A 967 20.58 -5.37 -2.74
N ASP A 968 19.26 -5.60 -2.66
CA ASP A 968 18.29 -5.07 -3.63
C ASP A 968 18.32 -3.54 -3.75
N LEU A 969 18.27 -2.80 -2.62
CA LEU A 969 18.29 -1.33 -2.64
C LEU A 969 19.66 -0.77 -3.01
N TYR A 970 20.72 -1.37 -2.49
CA TYR A 970 22.09 -0.91 -2.73
C TYR A 970 22.49 -1.09 -4.20
N ASP A 971 22.24 -2.28 -4.76
CA ASP A 971 22.52 -2.58 -6.17
C ASP A 971 21.69 -1.71 -7.10
N ALA A 972 20.41 -1.51 -6.79
CA ALA A 972 19.54 -0.61 -7.56
C ALA A 972 20.03 0.85 -7.53
N THR A 973 20.55 1.31 -6.40
CA THR A 973 21.11 2.67 -6.28
C THR A 973 22.33 2.82 -7.19
N ILE A 974 23.25 1.83 -7.17
CA ILE A 974 24.41 1.82 -8.07
C ILE A 974 23.98 1.79 -9.54
N GLU A 975 23.00 0.95 -9.88
CA GLU A 975 22.47 0.85 -11.25
C GLU A 975 21.88 2.18 -11.71
N HIS A 976 21.04 2.81 -10.89
CA HIS A 976 20.42 4.09 -11.21
C HIS A 976 21.45 5.21 -11.35
N THR A 977 22.44 5.28 -10.47
CA THR A 977 23.54 6.25 -10.56
C THR A 977 24.33 6.06 -11.87
N ARG A 978 24.66 4.82 -12.23
CA ARG A 978 25.32 4.50 -13.52
C ARG A 978 24.44 4.90 -14.71
N LYS A 979 23.13 4.64 -14.62
CA LYS A 979 22.16 4.98 -15.65
C LYS A 979 22.05 6.49 -15.85
N LEU A 980 21.96 7.26 -14.77
CA LEU A 980 21.95 8.72 -14.80
C LEU A 980 23.25 9.27 -15.40
N LYS A 981 24.42 8.72 -15.05
CA LYS A 981 25.71 9.10 -15.67
C LYS A 981 25.70 8.90 -17.19
N SER A 982 25.21 7.75 -17.65
CA SER A 982 25.09 7.42 -19.07
C SER A 982 24.13 8.38 -19.78
N ARG A 983 22.98 8.66 -19.18
CA ARG A 983 21.99 9.60 -19.71
C ARG A 983 22.50 11.03 -19.78
N TYR A 984 23.18 11.50 -18.73
CA TYR A 984 23.86 12.80 -18.74
C TYR A 984 24.82 12.92 -19.92
N LYS A 985 25.71 11.94 -20.12
CA LYS A 985 26.65 11.93 -21.26
C LYS A 985 25.93 11.99 -22.60
N SER A 986 24.94 11.13 -22.81
CA SER A 986 24.16 11.09 -24.05
C SER A 986 23.40 12.39 -24.31
N LEU A 987 22.77 12.97 -23.29
CA LEU A 987 22.05 14.23 -23.42
C LEU A 987 23.00 15.40 -23.67
N LYS A 988 24.13 15.46 -22.95
CA LYS A 988 25.18 16.46 -23.16
C LYS A 988 25.67 16.44 -24.60
N GLU A 989 26.05 15.28 -25.12
CA GLU A 989 26.49 15.13 -26.51
C GLU A 989 25.41 15.55 -27.52
N ALA A 990 24.14 15.22 -27.27
CA ALA A 990 23.04 15.59 -28.14
C ALA A 990 22.78 17.11 -28.14
N LEU A 991 22.78 17.74 -26.97
CA LEU A 991 22.63 19.18 -26.80
C LEU A 991 23.78 19.95 -27.47
N GLU A 992 25.03 19.56 -27.23
CA GLU A 992 26.21 20.19 -27.84
C GLU A 992 26.21 20.07 -29.37
N LYS A 993 25.90 18.88 -29.92
CA LYS A 993 25.72 18.68 -31.38
C LYS A 993 24.58 19.52 -31.96
N CYS A 994 23.64 19.92 -31.12
CA CYS A 994 22.52 20.79 -31.48
C CYS A 994 22.78 22.25 -31.10
N GLY A 995 24.01 22.67 -30.80
CA GLY A 995 24.35 24.08 -30.60
C GLY A 995 23.91 24.67 -29.25
N TRP A 996 23.80 23.84 -28.22
CA TRP A 996 23.64 24.26 -26.84
C TRP A 996 24.98 24.23 -26.10
N ASP A 997 25.21 25.20 -25.20
CA ASP A 997 26.35 25.19 -24.28
C ASP A 997 25.92 24.53 -22.96
N VAL A 998 26.38 23.31 -22.70
CA VAL A 998 25.98 22.50 -21.55
C VAL A 998 26.90 22.74 -20.37
N LEU A 999 26.34 22.94 -19.17
CA LEU A 999 27.11 22.99 -17.93
C LEU A 999 27.49 21.58 -17.48
N ASP A 1000 28.72 21.45 -16.97
CA ASP A 1000 29.15 20.19 -16.39
C ASP A 1000 28.38 19.89 -15.09
N SER A 1001 27.89 18.65 -15.00
CA SER A 1001 27.16 18.12 -13.85
C SER A 1001 27.85 16.86 -13.34
N SER A 1002 27.95 16.76 -12.01
CA SER A 1002 28.53 15.60 -11.31
C SER A 1002 27.48 14.76 -10.59
N ALA A 1003 26.25 15.26 -10.49
CA ALA A 1003 25.22 14.68 -9.65
C ALA A 1003 23.79 15.12 -9.98
N GLY A 1004 22.84 14.41 -9.38
CA GLY A 1004 21.41 14.75 -9.43
C GLY A 1004 20.73 14.29 -10.71
N VAL A 1005 19.58 14.89 -10.97
CA VAL A 1005 18.69 14.51 -12.10
C VAL A 1005 18.51 15.65 -13.10
N SER A 1006 19.17 16.79 -12.91
CA SER A 1006 19.05 17.98 -13.74
C SER A 1006 20.31 18.17 -14.61
N VAL A 1007 20.10 18.62 -15.84
CA VAL A 1007 21.14 19.08 -16.77
C VAL A 1007 20.78 20.50 -17.18
N VAL A 1008 21.75 21.40 -17.14
CA VAL A 1008 21.54 22.82 -17.41
C VAL A 1008 22.32 23.21 -18.66
N ALA A 1009 21.66 23.86 -19.62
CA ALA A 1009 22.27 24.22 -20.88
C ALA A 1009 21.72 25.54 -21.45
N LYS A 1010 22.57 26.28 -22.15
CA LYS A 1010 22.23 27.56 -22.80
C LYS A 1010 21.99 27.35 -24.30
N PRO A 1011 20.88 27.83 -24.89
CA PRO A 1011 20.53 27.63 -26.30
C PRO A 1011 21.29 28.59 -27.24
N SER A 1012 22.62 28.66 -27.13
CA SER A 1012 23.44 29.72 -27.77
C SER A 1012 23.28 29.82 -29.28
N ALA A 1013 23.04 28.72 -30.00
CA ALA A 1013 22.82 28.74 -31.45
C ALA A 1013 21.42 29.24 -31.87
N TYR A 1014 20.45 29.27 -30.95
CA TYR A 1014 19.04 29.54 -31.23
C TYR A 1014 18.60 30.96 -30.87
N LEU A 1015 19.29 31.62 -29.95
CA LEU A 1015 18.96 32.98 -29.56
C LEU A 1015 19.00 33.91 -30.79
N ASP A 1016 18.00 34.78 -30.88
CA ASP A 1016 17.74 35.68 -32.01
C ASP A 1016 17.39 35.02 -33.36
N LYS A 1017 17.22 33.69 -33.42
CA LYS A 1017 16.72 32.98 -34.62
C LYS A 1017 15.20 33.03 -34.71
N ILE A 1018 14.65 32.81 -35.90
CA ILE A 1018 13.19 32.82 -36.14
C ILE A 1018 12.72 31.40 -36.39
N ILE A 1019 11.70 30.96 -35.65
CA ILE A 1019 11.00 29.70 -35.87
C ILE A 1019 9.60 29.96 -36.41
N LYS A 1020 9.17 29.18 -37.40
CA LYS A 1020 7.80 29.22 -37.91
C LYS A 1020 6.95 28.18 -37.21
N LEU A 1021 6.00 28.63 -36.39
CA LEU A 1021 5.11 27.76 -35.63
C LEU A 1021 3.68 27.86 -36.16
N LYS A 1022 3.00 26.71 -36.25
CA LYS A 1022 1.55 26.64 -36.54
C LYS A 1022 0.79 26.94 -35.25
N ILE A 1023 -0.13 27.89 -35.28
CA ILE A 1023 -1.04 28.15 -34.15
C ILE A 1023 -2.41 27.59 -34.52
N SER A 1024 -2.96 26.69 -33.69
CA SER A 1024 -4.40 26.43 -33.65
C SER A 1024 -5.04 27.60 -32.92
N SER A 1025 -5.93 28.35 -33.58
CA SER A 1025 -6.80 29.31 -32.89
C SER A 1025 -8.19 28.69 -32.75
N ASP A 1026 -8.76 28.77 -31.54
CA ASP A 1026 -10.03 28.10 -31.19
C ASP A 1026 -11.28 28.65 -31.90
N GLU A 1027 -11.18 29.70 -32.73
CA GLU A 1027 -12.35 30.32 -33.35
C GLU A 1027 -12.28 30.51 -34.88
N SER A 1028 -11.25 30.02 -35.57
CA SER A 1028 -11.26 29.98 -37.04
C SER A 1028 -10.42 28.85 -37.62
N HIS A 1029 -10.97 28.10 -38.57
CA HIS A 1029 -10.29 27.01 -39.30
C HIS A 1029 -9.20 27.50 -40.29
N GLU A 1030 -8.58 28.65 -40.04
CA GLU A 1030 -7.42 29.12 -40.80
C GLU A 1030 -6.12 28.74 -40.10
N ASN A 1031 -5.31 27.92 -40.78
CA ASN A 1031 -3.95 27.54 -40.36
C ASN A 1031 -3.01 28.76 -40.45
N ALA A 1032 -3.05 29.65 -39.47
CA ALA A 1032 -2.11 30.77 -39.36
C ALA A 1032 -0.74 30.27 -38.85
N THR A 1033 0.31 30.52 -39.62
CA THR A 1033 1.71 30.33 -39.22
C THR A 1033 2.28 31.65 -38.72
N THR A 1034 2.84 31.67 -37.51
CA THR A 1034 3.49 32.84 -36.94
C THR A 1034 5.00 32.65 -36.86
N ASP A 1035 5.74 33.68 -37.28
CA ASP A 1035 7.19 33.75 -37.14
C ASP A 1035 7.53 34.29 -35.74
N ILE A 1036 8.19 33.47 -34.91
CA ILE A 1036 8.56 33.82 -33.54
C ILE A 1036 10.09 33.93 -33.47
N LYS A 1037 10.59 35.09 -33.04
CA LYS A 1037 12.02 35.29 -32.75
C LYS A 1037 12.34 34.70 -31.37
N ILE A 1038 13.24 33.74 -31.31
CA ILE A 1038 13.58 33.01 -30.09
C ILE A 1038 14.44 33.86 -29.16
N ASP A 1039 14.06 33.91 -27.89
CA ASP A 1039 14.79 34.56 -26.81
C ASP A 1039 14.72 33.73 -25.51
N ASP A 1040 15.37 34.21 -24.45
CA ASP A 1040 15.42 33.56 -23.14
C ASP A 1040 14.03 33.33 -22.51
N SER A 1041 13.05 34.17 -22.83
CA SER A 1041 11.70 34.13 -22.25
C SER A 1041 10.76 33.18 -22.98
N ASN A 1042 10.96 32.97 -24.29
CA ASN A 1042 10.05 32.23 -25.14
C ASN A 1042 10.59 30.86 -25.61
N ILE A 1043 11.88 30.54 -25.36
CA ILE A 1043 12.51 29.27 -25.75
C ILE A 1043 11.72 28.04 -25.26
N ARG A 1044 11.22 28.09 -24.02
CA ARG A 1044 10.38 27.04 -23.45
C ARG A 1044 9.12 26.80 -24.27
N THR A 1045 8.39 27.86 -24.58
CA THR A 1045 7.15 27.78 -25.38
C THR A 1045 7.43 27.36 -26.81
N ALA A 1046 8.53 27.84 -27.41
CA ALA A 1046 8.96 27.45 -28.74
C ALA A 1046 9.26 25.95 -28.81
N MET A 1047 10.00 25.43 -27.82
CA MET A 1047 10.33 24.00 -27.75
C MET A 1047 9.09 23.13 -27.54
N LEU A 1048 8.21 23.51 -26.61
CA LEU A 1048 6.94 22.83 -26.38
C LEU A 1048 6.09 22.74 -27.65
N LYS A 1049 5.85 23.87 -28.34
CA LYS A 1049 5.00 23.90 -29.54
C LYS A 1049 5.64 23.17 -30.74
N ALA A 1050 6.96 23.17 -30.84
CA ALA A 1050 7.67 22.52 -31.94
C ALA A 1050 7.77 20.99 -31.80
N THR A 1051 7.98 20.51 -30.58
CA THR A 1051 8.38 19.10 -30.34
C THR A 1051 7.56 18.37 -29.30
N GLY A 1052 6.81 19.08 -28.44
CA GLY A 1052 6.10 18.50 -27.29
C GLY A 1052 6.99 18.28 -26.07
N LEU A 1053 8.23 18.79 -26.07
CA LEU A 1053 9.15 18.69 -24.93
C LEU A 1053 8.93 19.85 -23.94
N CYS A 1054 8.62 19.52 -22.70
CA CYS A 1054 8.44 20.48 -21.61
C CYS A 1054 9.78 20.67 -20.89
N ILE A 1055 10.32 21.89 -20.90
CA ILE A 1055 11.59 22.25 -20.24
C ILE A 1055 11.39 23.44 -19.31
N ASN A 1056 12.38 23.69 -18.44
CA ASN A 1056 12.44 24.94 -17.67
C ASN A 1056 13.38 25.96 -18.33
N SER A 1057 13.02 27.25 -18.38
CA SER A 1057 13.82 28.34 -18.96
C SER A 1057 14.75 29.01 -17.95
N GLY A 1058 15.49 30.03 -18.42
CA GLY A 1058 16.31 30.91 -17.56
C GLY A 1058 15.51 31.64 -16.47
N SER A 1059 14.21 31.85 -16.66
CA SER A 1059 13.32 32.44 -15.65
C SER A 1059 13.20 31.52 -14.42
N TRP A 1060 13.08 30.20 -14.65
CA TRP A 1060 12.98 29.22 -13.59
C TRP A 1060 14.33 28.94 -12.92
N THR A 1061 15.40 28.78 -13.69
CA THR A 1061 16.74 28.52 -13.11
C THR A 1061 17.29 29.73 -12.35
N GLY A 1062 16.81 30.94 -12.66
CA GLY A 1062 17.38 32.19 -12.16
C GLY A 1062 18.78 32.49 -12.72
N ILE A 1063 19.22 31.74 -13.74
CA ILE A 1063 20.48 31.96 -14.46
C ILE A 1063 20.14 32.44 -15.87
N PRO A 1064 20.54 33.68 -16.24
CA PRO A 1064 20.22 34.25 -17.56
C PRO A 1064 20.60 33.33 -18.73
N GLY A 1065 19.61 32.98 -19.54
CA GLY A 1065 19.75 32.13 -20.73
C GLY A 1065 19.94 30.62 -20.50
N TYR A 1066 20.06 30.14 -19.26
CA TYR A 1066 20.27 28.72 -19.00
C TYR A 1066 18.95 27.99 -18.72
N CYS A 1067 18.62 27.02 -19.56
CA CYS A 1067 17.46 26.15 -19.42
C CYS A 1067 17.83 24.89 -18.62
N ARG A 1068 16.84 24.27 -17.97
CA ARG A 1068 16.99 23.02 -17.22
C ARG A 1068 16.21 21.88 -17.86
N PHE A 1069 16.83 20.71 -17.87
CA PHE A 1069 16.36 19.44 -18.41
C PHE A 1069 16.46 18.34 -17.35
N ASN A 1070 15.35 17.69 -16.98
CA ASN A 1070 15.36 16.51 -16.11
C ASN A 1070 15.66 15.21 -16.87
N ILE A 1071 16.66 14.43 -16.43
CA ILE A 1071 17.08 13.15 -17.05
C ILE A 1071 16.54 11.89 -16.35
N ALA A 1072 15.81 12.02 -15.24
CA ALA A 1072 15.19 10.92 -14.52
C ALA A 1072 13.85 10.49 -15.15
N LEU A 1073 13.86 10.21 -16.46
CA LEU A 1073 12.67 9.82 -17.25
C LEU A 1073 12.52 8.29 -17.39
N GLU A 1074 11.38 7.84 -17.92
CA GLU A 1074 11.24 6.49 -18.47
C GLU A 1074 12.22 6.29 -19.65
N GLU A 1075 12.62 5.05 -19.93
CA GLU A 1075 13.64 4.75 -20.94
C GLU A 1075 13.25 5.19 -22.36
N ASN A 1076 12.02 4.94 -22.79
CA ASN A 1076 11.56 5.34 -24.11
C ASN A 1076 11.31 6.86 -24.18
N GLU A 1077 10.84 7.48 -23.11
CA GLU A 1077 10.71 8.95 -23.03
C GLU A 1077 12.07 9.66 -23.12
N PHE A 1078 13.10 9.13 -22.45
CA PHE A 1078 14.46 9.65 -22.56
C PHE A 1078 15.00 9.53 -23.99
N LYS A 1079 14.77 8.40 -24.68
CA LYS A 1079 15.19 8.25 -26.08
C LYS A 1079 14.49 9.25 -27.00
N LYS A 1080 13.16 9.38 -26.88
CA LYS A 1080 12.36 10.36 -27.64
C LYS A 1080 12.81 11.79 -27.39
N THR A 1081 13.32 12.10 -26.19
CA THR A 1081 13.86 13.43 -25.86
C THR A 1081 15.03 13.79 -26.77
N LEU A 1082 15.94 12.86 -27.02
CA LEU A 1082 17.09 13.10 -27.90
C LEU A 1082 16.64 13.41 -29.33
N ASP A 1083 15.62 12.69 -29.81
CA ASP A 1083 15.00 12.95 -31.13
C ASP A 1083 14.30 14.32 -31.17
N CYS A 1084 13.62 14.72 -30.08
CA CYS A 1084 12.99 16.03 -29.98
C CYS A 1084 14.01 17.17 -30.04
N ILE A 1085 15.16 17.02 -29.37
CA ILE A 1085 16.24 18.01 -29.41
C ILE A 1085 16.80 18.14 -30.83
N ALA A 1086 17.04 17.02 -31.51
CA ALA A 1086 17.50 17.01 -32.90
C ALA A 1086 16.47 17.64 -33.86
N LYS A 1087 15.18 17.31 -33.68
CA LYS A 1087 14.08 17.90 -34.47
C LYS A 1087 13.97 19.40 -34.25
N PHE A 1088 14.15 19.89 -33.02
CA PHE A 1088 14.13 21.33 -32.74
C PHE A 1088 15.25 22.06 -33.50
N LYS A 1089 16.45 21.47 -33.56
CA LYS A 1089 17.55 21.97 -34.39
C LYS A 1089 17.15 22.13 -35.85
N GLU A 1090 16.55 21.09 -36.44
CA GLU A 1090 16.11 21.09 -37.84
C GLU A 1090 15.04 22.15 -38.13
N LEU A 1091 14.18 22.48 -37.17
CA LEU A 1091 13.11 23.46 -37.38
C LEU A 1091 13.57 24.92 -37.26
N VAL A 1092 14.72 25.18 -36.62
CA VAL A 1092 15.21 26.54 -36.34
C VAL A 1092 16.46 26.89 -37.15
N LEU A 1093 17.36 25.93 -37.36
CA LEU A 1093 18.68 26.17 -37.95
C LEU A 1093 18.82 25.69 -39.40
N ASN A 1094 17.89 24.85 -39.86
CA ASN A 1094 17.79 24.41 -41.26
C ASN A 1094 16.54 25.02 -41.89
#